data_AF-A0A167FGS2-F1
#
_entry.id   AF-A0A167FGS2-F1
#
_cell.length_a   1.000
_cell.length_b   1.000
_cell.length_c   1.000
_cell.angle_alpha   90.00
_cell.angle_beta   90.00
_cell.angle_gamma   90.00
#
_symmetry.space_group_name_H-M   'P 1'
#
loop_
_entity.id
_entity.type
_entity.pdbx_description
1 polymer ?
#
loop_
_entity_poly.entity_id
_entity_poly.type
_entity_poly.pdbx_seq_one_letter_code
_entity_poly.pdbx_strand_id
1 'polypeptide(L)'
;MMDEEAATQAKKGKIIRIEAEEGVLTGVSVDSEDGTSGGSFVKGFEKAGDSLKFTTNLEQGTYRITIRYKTYGGDKPNFLTFNNEELGEFTFKNSSNWNDALVGQYDVNGGESTFVISTSWGWVGIDYIEFTGPGGTVDQITLRANPSNSQSFGIPVTLMATADNAALYRFFIKPVNGEWETMNSYSRDLSYVWRPSKEGDYEIKVEARGLDSTDEMEVEQTMKYTVLPLHVNKPLVNQMFSSDMVFQRDVNAEIWGWTEPGSSISVTVNDQMFTAIGDEDGKWIANIGLYSAGGPYTITIADGKSTNTLTNVMFGDVWLCSGQSNMEFTMSNILNAPEEIQNATNSNIRFITIPNRTSAVPLTTMDESVKWQVASPNNVENLSAVGYFFAKELTQEMDVPIGIVFAAVGGTKAESWTSYNTLKDNPNYSHAAEEIHSGVAIIETTSSPIALYNGMIAPITPYPLKGVLWYQGESNWGEPTYSQLLPELISDWRKSFNNAQLPFVIIQIAAYGALQTEDNPAQSDPGLPEVREAQLYTSLNDNNVGLVVTSDLGDPSDIHPKNKQDVGIRAARNALGEFYNKEIVYSGPIYKSMKLEGDNIRLTFDFTGSGLFAGVKNGLEPVAASPDDKLKGFAIAGADHQYYMAEAVIDGDSVIVSSSYVNEPVSVKYGWNDSPIGNLYNLEGLLTSPFRTGE
;
A
#
# COMPACT_ATOMS: atom_id res chain seq x y z
N MET A 1 1.39 49.98 -34.67
CA MET A 1 2.45 49.14 -34.07
C MET A 1 2.78 49.61 -32.65
N MET A 2 3.31 50.81 -32.38
CA MET A 2 3.53 51.27 -30.98
C MET A 2 2.23 51.41 -30.13
N ASP A 3 1.09 51.75 -30.74
CA ASP A 3 -0.20 51.84 -30.01
C ASP A 3 -0.86 50.48 -29.73
N GLU A 4 -0.51 49.42 -30.45
CA GLU A 4 -1.03 48.07 -30.19
C GLU A 4 -0.26 47.37 -29.07
N GLU A 5 1.06 47.53 -28.98
CA GLU A 5 1.87 47.01 -27.86
C GLU A 5 1.50 47.68 -26.53
N ALA A 6 1.29 49.00 -26.51
CA ALA A 6 0.87 49.73 -25.32
C ALA A 6 -0.57 49.36 -24.87
N ALA A 7 -1.48 49.13 -25.82
CA ALA A 7 -2.84 48.66 -25.53
C ALA A 7 -2.88 47.18 -25.09
N THR A 8 -1.90 46.37 -25.52
CA THR A 8 -1.76 44.97 -25.10
C THR A 8 -1.12 44.85 -23.71
N GLN A 9 -0.18 45.75 -23.37
CA GLN A 9 0.36 45.87 -22.00
C GLN A 9 -0.64 46.44 -21.01
N ALA A 10 -1.63 47.24 -21.44
CA ALA A 10 -2.68 47.75 -20.56
C ALA A 10 -3.75 46.70 -20.17
N LYS A 11 -3.78 45.54 -20.85
CA LYS A 11 -4.73 44.44 -20.58
C LYS A 11 -4.18 43.35 -19.66
N LYS A 12 -2.87 43.08 -19.71
CA LYS A 12 -2.22 42.10 -18.85
C LYS A 12 -1.72 42.76 -17.57
N GLY A 13 -1.91 42.10 -16.42
CA GLY A 13 -1.37 42.56 -15.14
C GLY A 13 0.15 42.77 -15.19
N LYS A 14 0.72 43.50 -14.23
CA LYS A 14 2.15 43.86 -14.25
C LYS A 14 3.04 42.60 -14.38
N ILE A 15 3.68 42.41 -15.53
CA ILE A 15 4.59 41.27 -15.77
C ILE A 15 6.00 41.65 -15.36
N ILE A 16 6.61 40.84 -14.49
CA ILE A 16 8.02 40.94 -14.11
C ILE A 16 8.67 39.61 -14.45
N ARG A 17 9.55 39.62 -15.45
CA ARG A 17 10.34 38.46 -15.85
C ARG A 17 11.80 38.67 -15.44
N ILE A 18 12.43 37.61 -14.95
CA ILE A 18 13.84 37.59 -14.55
C ILE A 18 14.48 36.39 -15.24
N GLU A 19 15.46 36.65 -16.09
CA GLU A 19 16.23 35.59 -16.76
C GLU A 19 17.05 34.81 -15.71
N ALA A 20 17.19 33.50 -15.90
CA ALA A 20 17.82 32.62 -14.91
C ALA A 20 19.27 33.00 -14.62
N GLU A 21 20.01 33.43 -15.64
CA GLU A 21 21.39 33.89 -15.53
C GLU A 21 21.56 35.20 -14.74
N GLU A 22 20.48 35.96 -14.50
CA GLU A 22 20.49 37.16 -13.66
C GLU A 22 20.32 36.83 -12.16
N GLY A 23 20.00 35.58 -11.83
CA GLY A 23 19.87 35.11 -10.46
C GLY A 23 21.21 34.86 -9.75
N VAL A 24 21.12 34.60 -8.45
CA VAL A 24 22.27 34.14 -7.65
C VAL A 24 22.41 32.63 -7.83
N LEU A 25 23.51 32.24 -8.49
CA LEU A 25 23.86 30.86 -8.82
C LEU A 25 24.71 30.25 -7.70
N THR A 26 24.25 29.16 -7.09
CA THR A 26 25.03 28.36 -6.13
C THR A 26 25.15 26.94 -6.66
N GLY A 27 26.34 26.49 -7.03
CA GLY A 27 26.56 25.11 -7.53
C GLY A 27 26.05 24.82 -8.95
N VAL A 28 25.19 25.68 -9.51
CA VAL A 28 24.67 25.63 -10.89
C VAL A 28 25.51 26.46 -11.86
N SER A 29 25.28 26.29 -13.18
CA SER A 29 26.03 26.96 -14.26
C SER A 29 25.12 27.46 -15.38
N VAL A 30 25.56 28.50 -16.09
CA VAL A 30 24.87 29.03 -17.28
C VAL A 30 25.34 28.28 -18.54
N ASP A 31 24.41 27.99 -19.43
CA ASP A 31 24.65 27.45 -20.78
C ASP A 31 23.80 28.22 -21.80
N SER A 32 23.97 27.93 -23.09
CA SER A 32 23.28 28.60 -24.19
C SER A 32 22.63 27.61 -25.15
N GLU A 33 21.39 27.86 -25.55
CA GLU A 33 20.66 27.05 -26.53
C GLU A 33 19.70 27.96 -27.32
N ASP A 34 19.52 27.67 -28.62
CA ASP A 34 18.49 28.35 -29.42
C ASP A 34 17.08 28.05 -28.84
N GLY A 35 16.27 29.11 -28.65
CA GLY A 35 14.89 29.00 -28.17
C GLY A 35 14.67 29.34 -26.68
N THR A 36 15.74 29.69 -25.96
CA THR A 36 15.64 30.37 -24.66
C THR A 36 15.32 31.86 -24.83
N SER A 37 14.79 32.52 -23.79
CA SER A 37 14.86 33.98 -23.75
C SER A 37 16.29 34.41 -23.44
N GLY A 38 16.70 35.56 -23.97
CA GLY A 38 18.06 36.08 -23.78
C GLY A 38 19.20 35.30 -24.46
N GLY A 39 18.98 34.04 -24.88
CA GLY A 39 19.99 33.17 -25.51
C GLY A 39 20.78 32.29 -24.52
N SER A 40 20.45 32.34 -23.23
CA SER A 40 21.08 31.52 -22.17
C SER A 40 20.03 30.84 -21.28
N PHE A 41 20.47 29.90 -20.43
CA PHE A 41 19.68 29.27 -19.38
C PHE A 41 20.60 28.74 -18.27
N VAL A 42 20.04 28.39 -17.12
CA VAL A 42 20.77 27.81 -15.98
C VAL A 42 20.52 26.30 -15.89
N LYS A 43 21.58 25.54 -15.67
CA LYS A 43 21.57 24.07 -15.49
C LYS A 43 22.49 23.64 -14.35
N GLY A 44 22.49 22.33 -14.06
CA GLY A 44 23.48 21.73 -13.15
C GLY A 44 22.99 21.60 -11.71
N PHE A 45 21.70 21.37 -11.50
CA PHE A 45 21.11 20.98 -10.22
C PHE A 45 21.46 19.50 -9.92
N GLU A 46 22.71 19.23 -9.56
CA GLU A 46 23.27 17.86 -9.56
C GLU A 46 23.43 17.27 -8.15
N LYS A 47 23.58 18.10 -7.12
CA LYS A 47 23.81 17.67 -5.74
C LYS A 47 23.13 18.58 -4.70
N ALA A 48 23.02 18.06 -3.48
CA ALA A 48 22.49 18.80 -2.35
C ALA A 48 23.27 20.11 -2.14
N GLY A 49 22.54 21.22 -2.04
CA GLY A 49 23.09 22.56 -1.88
C GLY A 49 23.17 23.38 -3.16
N ASP A 50 23.00 22.78 -4.36
CA ASP A 50 22.87 23.61 -5.57
C ASP A 50 21.51 24.32 -5.58
N SER A 51 21.51 25.58 -6.00
CA SER A 51 20.32 26.42 -6.04
C SER A 51 20.46 27.60 -7.00
N LEU A 52 19.31 28.08 -7.45
CA LEU A 52 19.14 29.31 -8.21
C LEU A 52 18.17 30.21 -7.45
N LYS A 53 18.65 31.38 -7.03
CA LYS A 53 17.84 32.37 -6.30
C LYS A 53 17.57 33.61 -7.15
N PHE A 54 16.30 33.91 -7.35
CA PHE A 54 15.80 35.13 -7.96
C PHE A 54 15.46 36.15 -6.87
N THR A 55 15.71 37.44 -7.14
CA THR A 55 15.34 38.54 -6.23
C THR A 55 14.76 39.69 -7.05
N THR A 56 13.61 40.21 -6.64
CA THR A 56 12.97 41.37 -7.30
C THR A 56 12.12 42.15 -6.31
N ASN A 57 11.72 43.37 -6.65
CA ASN A 57 10.74 44.12 -5.86
C ASN A 57 9.35 43.94 -6.47
N LEU A 58 8.45 43.35 -5.69
CA LEU A 58 7.05 43.20 -6.04
C LEU A 58 6.22 44.21 -5.25
N GLU A 59 5.13 44.70 -5.84
CA GLU A 59 4.17 45.52 -5.10
C GLU A 59 3.29 44.61 -4.24
N GLN A 60 2.51 45.21 -3.34
CA GLN A 60 1.55 44.42 -2.57
C GLN A 60 0.45 43.90 -3.51
N GLY A 61 0.19 42.59 -3.45
CA GLY A 61 -0.89 41.93 -4.17
C GLY A 61 -0.53 40.49 -4.53
N THR A 62 -1.42 39.82 -5.25
CA THR A 62 -1.25 38.40 -5.60
C THR A 62 -0.57 38.27 -6.97
N TYR A 63 0.42 37.39 -7.05
CA TYR A 63 1.17 37.13 -8.27
C TYR A 63 1.00 35.67 -8.70
N ARG A 64 0.76 35.48 -9.99
CA ARG A 64 0.93 34.19 -10.66
C ARG A 64 2.42 33.98 -10.94
N ILE A 65 2.97 32.87 -10.48
CA ILE A 65 4.40 32.53 -10.66
C ILE A 65 4.53 31.43 -11.71
N THR A 66 5.30 31.68 -12.77
CA THR A 66 5.57 30.72 -13.84
C THR A 66 7.07 30.56 -14.02
N ILE A 67 7.55 29.34 -14.21
CA ILE A 67 8.96 29.03 -14.49
C ILE A 67 9.05 28.40 -15.88
N ARG A 68 9.88 28.96 -16.74
CA ARG A 68 10.20 28.33 -18.02
C ARG A 68 11.36 27.38 -17.87
N TYR A 69 11.15 26.14 -18.31
CA TYR A 69 12.05 25.04 -18.04
C TYR A 69 12.11 24.03 -19.18
N LYS A 70 13.12 23.16 -19.09
CA LYS A 70 13.33 21.98 -19.93
C LYS A 70 13.94 20.87 -19.09
N THR A 71 13.60 19.61 -19.34
CA THR A 71 14.16 18.46 -18.60
C THR A 71 14.65 17.37 -19.54
N TYR A 72 15.63 16.60 -19.07
CA TYR A 72 16.11 15.42 -19.78
C TYR A 72 16.02 14.16 -18.90
N GLY A 73 15.57 13.06 -19.50
CA GLY A 73 15.53 11.76 -18.82
C GLY A 73 14.45 11.64 -17.74
N GLY A 74 13.23 12.09 -18.02
CA GLY A 74 12.06 11.92 -17.15
C GLY A 74 11.71 13.14 -16.31
N ASP A 75 10.69 13.01 -15.46
CA ASP A 75 10.26 14.01 -14.49
C ASP A 75 11.40 14.38 -13.52
N LYS A 76 11.39 15.62 -13.02
CA LYS A 76 12.45 16.17 -12.16
C LYS A 76 11.85 16.88 -10.94
N PRO A 77 11.81 16.21 -9.78
CA PRO A 77 11.44 16.86 -8.53
C PRO A 77 12.48 17.91 -8.17
N ASN A 78 12.08 19.02 -7.55
CA ASN A 78 12.91 20.11 -7.04
C ASN A 78 12.18 20.74 -5.84
N PHE A 79 12.88 21.44 -4.97
CA PHE A 79 12.25 22.19 -3.88
C PHE A 79 12.13 23.66 -4.25
N LEU A 80 10.96 24.24 -3.98
CA LEU A 80 10.69 25.65 -4.26
C LEU A 80 10.51 26.40 -2.94
N THR A 81 11.10 27.59 -2.83
CA THR A 81 10.92 28.48 -1.69
C THR A 81 10.55 29.86 -2.20
N PHE A 82 9.49 30.45 -1.65
CA PHE A 82 9.09 31.82 -1.95
C PHE A 82 9.02 32.64 -0.66
N ASN A 83 9.76 33.75 -0.58
CA ASN A 83 9.81 34.62 0.59
C ASN A 83 10.12 33.90 1.93
N ASN A 84 11.03 32.93 1.89
CA ASN A 84 11.42 32.04 3.00
C ASN A 84 10.33 31.04 3.45
N GLU A 85 9.23 30.95 2.72
CA GLU A 85 8.23 29.89 2.89
C GLU A 85 8.52 28.76 1.91
N GLU A 86 8.64 27.54 2.42
CA GLU A 86 8.82 26.35 1.59
C GLU A 86 7.48 25.99 0.93
N LEU A 87 7.47 25.93 -0.41
CA LEU A 87 6.29 25.57 -1.18
C LEU A 87 6.14 24.05 -1.36
N GLY A 88 7.10 23.27 -0.83
CA GLY A 88 7.19 21.82 -0.97
C GLY A 88 7.97 21.36 -2.20
N GLU A 89 7.89 20.06 -2.48
CA GLU A 89 8.48 19.45 -3.68
C GLU A 89 7.63 19.78 -4.92
N PHE A 90 8.25 20.34 -5.95
CA PHE A 90 7.68 20.63 -7.24
C PHE A 90 8.33 19.79 -8.33
N THR A 91 7.53 19.02 -9.05
CA THR A 91 8.04 18.18 -10.15
C THR A 91 7.88 18.85 -11.50
N PHE A 92 9.00 19.23 -12.11
CA PHE A 92 9.07 19.60 -13.52
C PHE A 92 8.84 18.36 -14.40
N LYS A 93 7.76 18.36 -15.19
CA LYS A 93 7.40 17.22 -16.05
C LYS A 93 8.41 17.00 -17.17
N ASN A 94 8.58 15.76 -17.61
CA ASN A 94 9.51 15.43 -18.69
C ASN A 94 9.18 16.23 -19.97
N SER A 95 10.12 17.06 -20.43
CA SER A 95 9.97 17.79 -21.68
C SER A 95 11.32 18.12 -22.31
N SER A 96 11.54 17.60 -23.51
CA SER A 96 12.67 17.95 -24.36
C SER A 96 12.50 19.27 -25.11
N ASN A 97 11.40 20.00 -24.89
CA ASN A 97 11.15 21.35 -25.41
C ASN A 97 10.99 22.33 -24.24
N TRP A 98 11.32 23.61 -24.46
CA TRP A 98 11.04 24.66 -23.48
C TRP A 98 9.54 24.81 -23.24
N ASN A 99 9.14 24.67 -21.97
CA ASN A 99 7.77 24.77 -21.50
C ASN A 99 7.67 25.69 -20.30
N ASP A 100 6.49 26.23 -20.08
CA ASP A 100 6.20 27.08 -18.93
C ASP A 100 5.43 26.26 -17.88
N ALA A 101 5.98 26.13 -16.68
CA ALA A 101 5.36 25.50 -15.52
C ALA A 101 4.72 26.55 -14.61
N LEU A 102 3.41 26.44 -14.38
CA LEU A 102 2.71 27.26 -13.39
C LEU A 102 3.00 26.71 -11.98
N VAL A 103 3.64 27.52 -11.14
CA VAL A 103 3.95 27.19 -9.75
C VAL A 103 2.74 27.42 -8.84
N GLY A 104 1.96 28.47 -9.12
CA GLY A 104 0.78 28.82 -8.33
C GLY A 104 0.50 30.33 -8.32
N GLN A 105 -0.39 30.74 -7.42
CA GLN A 105 -0.74 32.14 -7.16
C GLN A 105 -0.48 32.46 -5.69
N TYR A 106 0.35 33.49 -5.41
CA TYR A 106 0.85 33.78 -4.08
C TYR A 106 0.66 35.24 -3.71
N ASP A 107 0.25 35.50 -2.47
CA ASP A 107 0.12 36.86 -1.94
C ASP A 107 1.49 37.42 -1.57
N VAL A 108 1.70 38.67 -1.94
CA VAL A 108 2.93 39.41 -1.65
C VAL A 108 2.56 40.66 -0.86
N ASN A 109 3.26 40.90 0.24
CA ASN A 109 3.02 42.06 1.12
C ASN A 109 3.69 43.36 0.62
N GLY A 110 4.29 43.32 -0.57
CA GLY A 110 5.10 44.39 -1.15
C GLY A 110 6.53 44.43 -0.63
N GLY A 111 7.45 44.91 -1.46
CA GLY A 111 8.89 45.00 -1.19
C GLY A 111 9.71 43.91 -1.86
N GLU A 112 10.91 43.67 -1.34
CA GLU A 112 11.82 42.67 -1.88
C GLU A 112 11.22 41.27 -1.71
N SER A 113 11.11 40.55 -2.82
CA SER A 113 10.65 39.17 -2.89
C SER A 113 11.74 38.28 -3.44
N THR A 114 11.84 37.07 -2.88
CA THR A 114 12.85 36.09 -3.26
C THR A 114 12.20 34.78 -3.64
N PHE A 115 12.71 34.15 -4.70
CA PHE A 115 12.28 32.83 -5.13
C PHE A 115 13.50 31.96 -5.32
N VAL A 116 13.49 30.76 -4.73
CA VAL A 116 14.61 29.82 -4.78
C VAL A 116 14.13 28.51 -5.38
N ILE A 117 14.87 28.04 -6.38
CA ILE A 117 14.82 26.66 -6.85
C ILE A 117 16.04 25.96 -6.26
N SER A 118 15.84 24.91 -5.47
CA SER A 118 16.93 24.10 -4.92
C SER A 118 16.82 22.65 -5.37
N THR A 119 17.98 22.01 -5.49
CA THR A 119 18.16 20.72 -6.17
C THR A 119 17.24 19.62 -5.66
N SER A 120 16.74 18.85 -6.63
CA SER A 120 16.74 17.38 -6.59
C SER A 120 17.44 16.80 -7.85
N TRP A 121 17.74 15.50 -7.87
CA TRP A 121 18.69 14.87 -8.81
C TRP A 121 18.22 14.93 -10.29
N GLY A 122 18.98 15.59 -11.15
CA GLY A 122 18.91 15.40 -12.62
C GLY A 122 19.12 16.64 -13.49
N TRP A 123 18.92 16.47 -14.80
CA TRP A 123 19.24 17.48 -15.82
C TRP A 123 18.03 18.38 -16.08
N VAL A 124 17.85 19.41 -15.25
CA VAL A 124 16.87 20.50 -15.45
C VAL A 124 17.58 21.75 -15.97
N GLY A 125 17.02 22.36 -17.01
CA GLY A 125 17.37 23.69 -17.48
C GLY A 125 16.26 24.69 -17.12
N ILE A 126 16.63 25.85 -16.56
CA ILE A 126 15.73 26.96 -16.20
C ILE A 126 16.09 28.17 -17.06
N ASP A 127 15.12 28.69 -17.80
CA ASP A 127 15.27 29.83 -18.72
C ASP A 127 14.95 31.14 -17.99
N TYR A 128 13.74 31.27 -17.46
CA TYR A 128 13.34 32.43 -16.67
C TYR A 128 12.30 32.08 -15.61
N ILE A 129 12.12 33.00 -14.66
CA ILE A 129 10.93 33.08 -13.82
C ILE A 129 10.11 34.31 -14.20
N GLU A 130 8.79 34.17 -14.19
CA GLU A 130 7.86 35.24 -14.47
C GLU A 130 6.83 35.37 -13.34
N PHE A 131 6.66 36.61 -12.86
CA PHE A 131 5.64 37.04 -11.93
C PHE A 131 4.61 37.87 -12.69
N THR A 132 3.39 37.36 -12.84
CA THR A 132 2.27 38.11 -13.42
C THR A 132 1.43 38.69 -12.28
N GLY A 133 1.49 40.00 -12.09
CA GLY A 133 0.93 40.71 -10.94
C GLY A 133 -0.54 41.09 -11.03
N PRO A 134 -1.07 41.71 -9.95
CA PRO A 134 -2.47 42.10 -9.86
C PRO A 134 -2.83 43.20 -10.87
N GLY A 135 -4.12 43.29 -11.24
CA GLY A 135 -4.65 44.43 -12.00
C GLY A 135 -4.66 44.33 -13.53
N GLY A 136 -5.02 43.18 -14.09
CA GLY A 136 -5.33 43.06 -15.53
C GLY A 136 -6.55 42.18 -15.76
N THR A 137 -7.16 42.27 -16.95
CA THR A 137 -8.24 41.37 -17.35
C THR A 137 -7.69 39.98 -17.62
N VAL A 138 -8.52 38.96 -17.43
CA VAL A 138 -8.26 37.61 -17.88
C VAL A 138 -8.87 37.47 -19.27
N ASP A 139 -8.03 37.39 -20.29
CA ASP A 139 -8.48 37.32 -21.69
C ASP A 139 -8.53 35.87 -22.19
N GLN A 140 -7.77 34.96 -21.56
CA GLN A 140 -7.71 33.55 -21.94
C GLN A 140 -7.74 32.64 -20.72
N ILE A 141 -8.47 31.53 -20.86
CA ILE A 141 -8.44 30.43 -19.91
C ILE A 141 -8.28 29.12 -20.68
N THR A 142 -7.58 28.18 -20.08
CA THR A 142 -7.52 26.79 -20.52
C THR A 142 -8.19 25.89 -19.49
N LEU A 143 -9.13 25.04 -19.92
CA LEU A 143 -9.77 23.99 -19.13
C LEU A 143 -9.32 22.61 -19.63
N ARG A 144 -8.94 21.75 -18.70
CA ARG A 144 -8.55 20.36 -18.96
C ARG A 144 -9.15 19.45 -17.89
N ALA A 145 -9.25 18.16 -18.19
CA ALA A 145 -9.68 17.14 -17.24
C ALA A 145 -8.70 15.95 -17.24
N ASN A 146 -8.55 15.32 -16.08
CA ASN A 146 -7.79 14.09 -15.91
C ASN A 146 -8.65 13.03 -15.17
N PRO A 147 -8.91 11.85 -15.76
CA PRO A 147 -8.60 11.46 -17.14
C PRO A 147 -9.28 12.35 -18.18
N SER A 148 -8.71 12.43 -19.37
CA SER A 148 -9.22 13.28 -20.44
C SER A 148 -10.47 12.71 -21.10
N ASN A 149 -11.48 13.55 -21.31
CA ASN A 149 -12.72 13.31 -22.08
C ASN A 149 -13.71 12.27 -21.54
N SER A 150 -13.27 11.21 -20.86
CA SER A 150 -14.20 10.20 -20.35
C SER A 150 -13.66 9.42 -19.16
N GLN A 151 -14.57 8.96 -18.31
CA GLN A 151 -14.27 8.11 -17.15
C GLN A 151 -15.53 7.32 -16.74
N SER A 152 -15.38 6.13 -16.15
CA SER A 152 -16.52 5.40 -15.58
C SER A 152 -17.16 6.16 -14.41
N PHE A 153 -18.47 6.04 -14.26
CA PHE A 153 -19.22 6.59 -13.13
C PHE A 153 -18.57 6.21 -11.76
N GLY A 154 -18.54 7.14 -10.81
CA GLY A 154 -18.01 6.95 -9.46
C GLY A 154 -16.50 7.20 -9.28
N ILE A 155 -15.74 7.35 -10.37
CA ILE A 155 -14.30 7.63 -10.31
C ILE A 155 -14.06 9.16 -10.41
N PRO A 156 -13.23 9.76 -9.52
CA PRO A 156 -12.88 11.18 -9.59
C PRO A 156 -12.31 11.61 -10.94
N VAL A 157 -12.65 12.83 -11.32
CA VAL A 157 -12.13 13.57 -12.46
C VAL A 157 -11.57 14.89 -11.94
N THR A 158 -10.25 15.07 -12.06
CA THR A 158 -9.62 16.34 -11.70
C THR A 158 -9.75 17.32 -12.87
N LEU A 159 -10.52 18.38 -12.67
CA LEU A 159 -10.65 19.50 -13.58
C LEU A 159 -9.54 20.50 -13.26
N MET A 160 -8.86 21.01 -14.27
CA MET A 160 -7.75 21.95 -14.11
C MET A 160 -7.99 23.15 -15.02
N ALA A 161 -7.82 24.34 -14.44
CA ALA A 161 -7.96 25.60 -15.13
C ALA A 161 -6.67 26.43 -15.03
N THR A 162 -6.35 27.13 -16.10
CA THR A 162 -5.22 28.07 -16.11
C THR A 162 -5.57 29.29 -16.93
N ALA A 163 -5.63 30.43 -16.27
CA ALA A 163 -5.78 31.74 -16.89
C ALA A 163 -4.43 32.30 -17.37
N ASP A 164 -4.47 33.25 -18.29
CA ASP A 164 -3.28 34.00 -18.74
C ASP A 164 -2.82 35.06 -17.72
N ASN A 165 -3.61 35.33 -16.68
CA ASN A 165 -3.30 36.25 -15.59
C ASN A 165 -3.68 35.66 -14.22
N ALA A 166 -3.33 36.34 -13.12
CA ALA A 166 -3.79 35.99 -11.78
C ALA A 166 -5.32 36.12 -11.71
N ALA A 167 -6.01 35.07 -11.28
CA ALA A 167 -7.44 34.91 -11.48
C ALA A 167 -8.12 34.10 -10.37
N LEU A 168 -9.42 34.38 -10.19
CA LEU A 168 -10.35 33.50 -9.50
C LEU A 168 -11.04 32.60 -10.51
N TYR A 169 -11.21 31.32 -10.15
CA TYR A 169 -11.86 30.30 -10.97
C TYR A 169 -13.15 29.82 -10.33
N ARG A 170 -14.15 29.55 -11.18
CA ARG A 170 -15.41 28.93 -10.80
C ARG A 170 -15.79 27.87 -11.82
N PHE A 171 -15.96 26.64 -11.36
CA PHE A 171 -16.31 25.48 -12.19
C PHE A 171 -17.81 25.23 -12.16
N PHE A 172 -18.32 24.73 -13.29
CA PHE A 172 -19.71 24.36 -13.48
C PHE A 172 -19.82 23.06 -14.24
N ILE A 173 -20.96 22.41 -14.07
CA ILE A 173 -21.31 21.21 -14.83
C ILE A 173 -22.77 21.18 -15.18
N LYS A 174 -23.08 20.56 -16.31
CA LYS A 174 -24.44 20.10 -16.61
C LYS A 174 -24.40 18.79 -17.39
N PRO A 175 -25.40 17.91 -17.21
CA PRO A 175 -25.72 16.94 -18.25
C PRO A 175 -26.02 17.67 -19.57
N VAL A 176 -25.73 17.08 -20.74
CA VAL A 176 -25.95 17.74 -22.04
C VAL A 176 -27.38 18.28 -22.24
N ASN A 177 -28.38 17.65 -21.62
CA ASN A 177 -29.79 18.06 -21.64
C ASN A 177 -30.31 18.60 -20.28
N GLY A 178 -29.40 19.03 -19.40
CA GLY A 178 -29.72 19.55 -18.07
C GLY A 178 -29.39 21.03 -17.91
N GLU A 179 -29.50 21.51 -16.66
CA GLU A 179 -29.16 22.88 -16.27
C GLU A 179 -27.74 22.94 -15.68
N TRP A 180 -27.12 24.12 -15.76
CA TRP A 180 -25.82 24.37 -15.13
C TRP A 180 -25.91 24.36 -13.61
N GLU A 181 -25.04 23.59 -12.98
CA GLU A 181 -24.81 23.55 -11.54
C GLU A 181 -23.41 24.10 -11.23
N THR A 182 -23.34 25.00 -10.26
CA THR A 182 -22.08 25.55 -9.76
C THR A 182 -21.39 24.53 -8.87
N MET A 183 -20.16 24.13 -9.22
CA MET A 183 -19.38 23.16 -8.46
C MET A 183 -18.69 23.77 -7.23
N ASN A 184 -18.21 25.02 -7.37
CA ASN A 184 -17.56 25.77 -6.32
C ASN A 184 -17.85 27.28 -6.46
N SER A 185 -17.63 28.05 -5.39
CA SER A 185 -17.54 29.51 -5.49
C SER A 185 -16.22 29.93 -6.13
N TYR A 186 -16.13 31.18 -6.60
CA TYR A 186 -14.87 31.75 -7.07
C TYR A 186 -13.76 31.56 -6.03
N SER A 187 -12.66 30.95 -6.44
CA SER A 187 -11.50 30.62 -5.60
C SER A 187 -10.21 30.75 -6.41
N ARG A 188 -9.06 30.76 -5.74
CA ARG A 188 -7.75 30.78 -6.42
C ARG A 188 -7.30 29.38 -6.87
N ASP A 189 -8.08 28.36 -6.54
CA ASP A 189 -7.74 26.97 -6.79
C ASP A 189 -7.72 26.71 -8.30
N LEU A 190 -6.58 26.22 -8.77
CA LEU A 190 -6.37 25.89 -10.18
C LEU A 190 -7.09 24.61 -10.59
N SER A 191 -7.65 23.87 -9.64
CA SER A 191 -8.31 22.60 -9.90
C SER A 191 -9.54 22.39 -9.04
N TYR A 192 -10.45 21.57 -9.55
CA TYR A 192 -11.61 21.07 -8.84
C TYR A 192 -11.74 19.57 -9.10
N VAL A 193 -11.93 18.76 -8.05
CA VAL A 193 -12.14 17.33 -8.21
C VAL A 193 -13.63 17.01 -8.24
N TRP A 194 -14.10 16.56 -9.39
CA TRP A 194 -15.49 16.16 -9.61
C TRP A 194 -15.65 14.65 -9.52
N ARG A 195 -16.65 14.19 -8.77
CA ARG A 195 -17.10 12.79 -8.79
C ARG A 195 -18.45 12.70 -9.49
N PRO A 196 -18.51 12.12 -10.69
CA PRO A 196 -19.77 11.91 -11.37
C PRO A 196 -20.71 11.07 -10.50
N SER A 197 -21.98 11.51 -10.37
CA SER A 197 -23.05 10.82 -9.64
C SER A 197 -23.93 9.93 -10.55
N LYS A 198 -23.73 9.98 -11.87
CA LYS A 198 -24.48 9.22 -12.88
C LYS A 198 -23.68 9.09 -14.19
N GLU A 199 -23.91 8.03 -14.97
CA GLU A 199 -23.42 7.98 -16.36
C GLU A 199 -24.16 8.95 -17.31
N GLY A 200 -23.50 9.32 -18.40
CA GLY A 200 -24.04 10.16 -19.46
C GLY A 200 -23.03 11.16 -20.02
N ASP A 201 -23.49 11.97 -20.96
CA ASP A 201 -22.69 13.07 -21.51
C ASP A 201 -22.90 14.36 -20.72
N TYR A 202 -21.80 15.03 -20.44
CA TYR A 202 -21.72 16.27 -19.67
C TYR A 202 -21.01 17.37 -20.45
N GLU A 203 -21.38 18.61 -20.14
CA GLU A 203 -20.59 19.79 -20.46
C GLU A 203 -20.04 20.36 -19.15
N ILE A 204 -18.74 20.63 -19.14
CA ILE A 204 -18.01 21.20 -17.99
C ILE A 204 -17.52 22.56 -18.41
N LYS A 205 -17.76 23.56 -17.57
CA LYS A 205 -17.35 24.94 -17.82
C LYS A 205 -16.50 25.46 -16.68
N VAL A 206 -15.51 26.27 -17.02
CA VAL A 206 -14.82 27.12 -16.05
C VAL A 206 -14.99 28.56 -16.47
N GLU A 207 -15.25 29.40 -15.48
CA GLU A 207 -15.24 30.85 -15.58
C GLU A 207 -14.03 31.38 -14.83
N ALA A 208 -13.38 32.39 -15.38
CA ALA A 208 -12.35 33.14 -14.69
C ALA A 208 -12.57 34.65 -14.77
N ARG A 209 -12.05 35.32 -13.74
CA ARG A 209 -11.97 36.78 -13.67
C ARG A 209 -10.74 37.18 -12.87
N GLY A 210 -10.21 38.37 -13.14
CA GLY A 210 -9.15 38.96 -12.34
C GLY A 210 -9.53 39.02 -10.86
N LEU A 211 -8.51 38.99 -9.99
CA LEU A 211 -8.72 38.92 -8.53
C LEU A 211 -9.51 40.11 -7.96
N ASP A 212 -9.31 41.29 -8.53
CA ASP A 212 -9.99 42.54 -8.13
C ASP A 212 -11.18 42.87 -9.03
N SER A 213 -11.55 41.96 -9.95
CA SER A 213 -12.63 42.20 -10.90
C SER A 213 -13.98 42.24 -10.21
N THR A 214 -14.79 43.23 -10.58
CA THR A 214 -16.20 43.33 -10.15
C THR A 214 -17.16 42.69 -11.14
N ASP A 215 -16.66 42.27 -12.29
CA ASP A 215 -17.45 41.58 -13.30
C ASP A 215 -17.85 40.20 -12.81
N GLU A 216 -18.99 39.70 -13.28
CA GLU A 216 -19.44 38.35 -12.93
C GLU A 216 -18.46 37.30 -13.45
N MET A 217 -17.94 37.50 -14.66
CA MET A 217 -16.94 36.68 -15.35
C MET A 217 -16.27 37.51 -16.46
N GLU A 218 -14.99 37.27 -16.74
CA GLU A 218 -14.26 37.91 -17.85
C GLU A 218 -14.05 36.96 -19.04
N VAL A 219 -13.73 35.69 -18.76
CA VAL A 219 -13.59 34.64 -19.77
C VAL A 219 -14.16 33.32 -19.27
N GLU A 220 -14.67 32.51 -20.20
CA GLU A 220 -15.07 31.14 -19.95
C GLU A 220 -14.50 30.18 -20.99
N GLN A 221 -14.39 28.92 -20.57
CA GLN A 221 -14.19 27.81 -21.50
C GLN A 221 -15.06 26.63 -21.09
N THR A 222 -15.62 25.97 -22.10
CA THR A 222 -16.40 24.74 -21.94
C THR A 222 -15.70 23.56 -22.61
N MET A 223 -15.82 22.37 -22.03
CA MET A 223 -15.43 21.10 -22.63
C MET A 223 -16.54 20.06 -22.49
N LYS A 224 -16.51 19.04 -23.34
CA LYS A 224 -17.40 17.87 -23.23
C LYS A 224 -16.71 16.77 -22.44
N TYR A 225 -17.50 16.02 -21.68
CA TYR A 225 -17.02 14.88 -20.91
C TYR A 225 -18.07 13.76 -20.90
N THR A 226 -17.67 12.52 -21.16
CA THR A 226 -18.56 11.36 -21.15
C THR A 226 -18.29 10.50 -19.94
N VAL A 227 -19.29 10.34 -19.08
CA VAL A 227 -19.24 9.41 -17.96
C VAL A 227 -19.80 8.08 -18.44
N LEU A 228 -18.96 7.06 -18.47
CA LEU A 228 -19.32 5.75 -19.01
C LEU A 228 -20.12 4.93 -17.97
N PRO A 229 -21.13 4.15 -18.42
CA PRO A 229 -21.75 3.13 -17.58
C PRO A 229 -20.70 2.14 -17.05
N LEU A 230 -20.93 1.56 -15.87
CA LEU A 230 -19.94 0.71 -15.18
C LEU A 230 -19.55 -0.56 -15.95
N HIS A 231 -20.46 -1.16 -16.73
CA HIS A 231 -20.17 -2.36 -17.54
C HIS A 231 -19.36 -2.10 -18.80
N VAL A 232 -19.26 -0.85 -19.28
CA VAL A 232 -18.54 -0.56 -20.52
C VAL A 232 -17.04 -0.85 -20.31
N ASN A 233 -16.44 -1.57 -21.27
CA ASN A 233 -15.05 -2.06 -21.22
C ASN A 233 -14.75 -3.02 -20.04
N LYS A 234 -15.78 -3.62 -19.44
CA LYS A 234 -15.61 -4.69 -18.45
C LYS A 234 -15.72 -6.07 -19.10
N PRO A 235 -15.00 -7.07 -18.58
CA PRO A 235 -15.04 -8.41 -19.15
C PRO A 235 -16.35 -9.11 -18.82
N LEU A 236 -16.77 -10.06 -19.68
CA LEU A 236 -17.92 -10.91 -19.39
C LEU A 236 -17.75 -11.63 -18.05
N VAL A 237 -16.54 -12.08 -17.75
CA VAL A 237 -16.17 -12.80 -16.52
C VAL A 237 -15.02 -12.07 -15.85
N ASN A 238 -15.09 -11.84 -14.54
CA ASN A 238 -13.99 -11.21 -13.79
C ASN A 238 -12.69 -12.03 -13.89
N GLN A 239 -11.54 -11.35 -13.95
CA GLN A 239 -10.22 -11.95 -14.15
C GLN A 239 -9.78 -12.91 -13.03
N MET A 240 -10.42 -12.87 -11.86
CA MET A 240 -10.22 -13.89 -10.81
C MET A 240 -10.63 -15.30 -11.27
N PHE A 241 -11.48 -15.42 -12.28
CA PHE A 241 -11.90 -16.71 -12.84
C PHE A 241 -11.17 -16.98 -14.15
N SER A 242 -10.26 -17.95 -14.12
CA SER A 242 -9.55 -18.43 -15.30
C SER A 242 -9.45 -19.95 -15.31
N SER A 243 -9.00 -20.52 -16.42
CA SER A 243 -8.53 -21.92 -16.43
C SER A 243 -7.45 -22.12 -15.37
N ASP A 244 -7.28 -23.37 -14.94
CA ASP A 244 -6.32 -23.81 -13.92
C ASP A 244 -6.56 -23.26 -12.50
N MET A 245 -7.70 -22.60 -12.25
CA MET A 245 -8.02 -22.04 -10.94
C MET A 245 -8.37 -23.09 -9.87
N VAL A 246 -8.30 -22.65 -8.61
CA VAL A 246 -8.94 -23.33 -7.47
C VAL A 246 -10.05 -22.43 -6.94
N PHE A 247 -11.27 -22.95 -6.91
CA PHE A 247 -12.42 -22.34 -6.27
C PHE A 247 -12.55 -22.86 -4.84
N GLN A 248 -12.85 -21.98 -3.88
CA GLN A 248 -13.15 -22.40 -2.51
C GLN A 248 -14.30 -23.42 -2.48
N ARG A 249 -14.02 -24.58 -1.89
CA ARG A 249 -14.99 -25.65 -1.63
C ARG A 249 -15.88 -25.35 -0.43
N ASP A 250 -16.97 -26.11 -0.32
CA ASP A 250 -17.87 -26.16 0.85
C ASP A 250 -18.47 -24.80 1.25
N VAL A 251 -18.46 -23.84 0.31
CA VAL A 251 -19.12 -22.54 0.40
C VAL A 251 -19.97 -22.33 -0.84
N ASN A 252 -20.93 -21.41 -0.72
CA ASN A 252 -21.82 -21.09 -1.83
C ASN A 252 -21.03 -20.33 -2.91
N ALA A 253 -20.64 -21.03 -3.97
CA ALA A 253 -19.72 -20.49 -4.96
C ALA A 253 -20.44 -19.50 -5.91
N GLU A 254 -19.88 -18.32 -6.05
CA GLU A 254 -20.42 -17.24 -6.89
C GLU A 254 -19.43 -16.85 -7.97
N ILE A 255 -19.89 -16.85 -9.22
CA ILE A 255 -19.14 -16.32 -10.36
C ILE A 255 -19.77 -14.99 -10.75
N TRP A 256 -18.96 -14.00 -11.07
CA TRP A 256 -19.44 -12.69 -11.49
C TRP A 256 -18.66 -12.10 -12.66
N GLY A 257 -19.27 -11.09 -13.27
CA GLY A 257 -18.68 -10.28 -14.31
C GLY A 257 -19.64 -9.19 -14.75
N TRP A 258 -19.52 -8.77 -16.01
CA TRP A 258 -20.33 -7.67 -16.56
C TRP A 258 -20.94 -8.04 -17.90
N THR A 259 -22.11 -7.51 -18.19
CA THR A 259 -22.83 -7.64 -19.46
C THR A 259 -23.69 -6.39 -19.68
N GLU A 260 -24.45 -6.37 -20.77
CA GLU A 260 -25.44 -5.32 -20.98
C GLU A 260 -26.58 -5.44 -19.93
N PRO A 261 -27.03 -4.34 -19.31
CA PRO A 261 -28.10 -4.36 -18.32
C PRO A 261 -29.34 -5.14 -18.79
N GLY A 262 -29.87 -6.01 -17.92
CA GLY A 262 -31.01 -6.88 -18.21
C GLY A 262 -30.71 -8.11 -19.08
N SER A 263 -29.47 -8.28 -19.55
CA SER A 263 -29.08 -9.47 -20.34
C SER A 263 -29.02 -10.72 -19.46
N SER A 264 -29.49 -11.84 -20.01
CA SER A 264 -29.42 -13.15 -19.34
C SER A 264 -28.05 -13.78 -19.57
N ILE A 265 -27.46 -14.30 -18.49
CA ILE A 265 -26.22 -15.06 -18.48
C ILE A 265 -26.54 -16.51 -18.19
N SER A 266 -25.89 -17.42 -18.91
CA SER A 266 -25.85 -18.85 -18.59
C SER A 266 -24.46 -19.22 -18.08
N VAL A 267 -24.42 -19.97 -16.98
CA VAL A 267 -23.20 -20.54 -16.41
C VAL A 267 -23.40 -22.04 -16.32
N THR A 268 -22.61 -22.81 -17.05
CA THR A 268 -22.71 -24.27 -17.07
C THR A 268 -21.46 -24.87 -16.45
N VAL A 269 -21.62 -25.63 -15.37
CA VAL A 269 -20.55 -26.40 -14.72
C VAL A 269 -20.71 -27.86 -15.12
N ASN A 270 -19.83 -28.37 -15.98
CA ASN A 270 -19.99 -29.63 -16.71
C ASN A 270 -21.36 -29.72 -17.40
N ASP A 271 -22.32 -30.46 -16.84
CA ASP A 271 -23.67 -30.65 -17.39
C ASP A 271 -24.75 -29.83 -16.65
N GLN A 272 -24.40 -29.18 -15.54
CA GLN A 272 -25.35 -28.44 -14.71
C GLN A 272 -25.37 -26.95 -15.10
N MET A 273 -26.54 -26.45 -15.44
CA MET A 273 -26.75 -25.06 -15.88
C MET A 273 -27.36 -24.20 -14.77
N PHE A 274 -26.82 -23.00 -14.64
CA PHE A 274 -27.27 -21.90 -13.79
C PHE A 274 -27.48 -20.65 -14.63
N THR A 275 -28.24 -19.70 -14.10
CA THR A 275 -28.55 -18.45 -14.82
C THR A 275 -28.40 -17.24 -13.91
N ALA A 276 -27.97 -16.12 -14.48
CA ALA A 276 -27.96 -14.81 -13.84
C ALA A 276 -28.48 -13.74 -14.81
N ILE A 277 -28.73 -12.53 -14.30
CA ILE A 277 -29.15 -11.37 -15.11
C ILE A 277 -28.22 -10.22 -14.74
N GLY A 278 -27.77 -9.45 -15.74
CA GLY A 278 -27.06 -8.19 -15.50
C GLY A 278 -27.99 -7.17 -14.84
N ASP A 279 -27.55 -6.59 -13.73
CA ASP A 279 -28.27 -5.52 -13.03
C ASP A 279 -28.25 -4.19 -13.81
N GLU A 280 -28.71 -3.09 -13.19
CA GLU A 280 -28.75 -1.77 -13.81
C GLU A 280 -27.36 -1.26 -14.22
N ASP A 281 -26.32 -1.68 -13.50
CA ASP A 281 -24.91 -1.37 -13.80
C ASP A 281 -24.29 -2.38 -14.78
N GLY A 282 -25.03 -3.43 -15.14
CA GLY A 282 -24.61 -4.55 -15.98
C GLY A 282 -23.80 -5.61 -15.23
N LYS A 283 -23.61 -5.49 -13.91
CA LYS A 283 -22.96 -6.52 -13.12
C LYS A 283 -23.90 -7.72 -12.98
N TRP A 284 -23.36 -8.93 -13.13
CA TRP A 284 -24.12 -10.16 -12.91
C TRP A 284 -23.38 -11.04 -11.91
N ILE A 285 -24.14 -11.81 -11.13
CA ILE A 285 -23.62 -12.80 -10.19
C ILE A 285 -24.45 -14.08 -10.36
N ALA A 286 -23.78 -15.19 -10.66
CA ALA A 286 -24.38 -16.51 -10.74
C ALA A 286 -23.93 -17.36 -9.56
N ASN A 287 -24.91 -17.85 -8.80
CA ASN A 287 -24.66 -18.80 -7.74
C ASN A 287 -24.64 -20.23 -8.31
N ILE A 288 -23.49 -20.90 -8.22
CA ILE A 288 -23.29 -22.24 -8.80
C ILE A 288 -23.41 -23.37 -7.76
N GLY A 289 -23.78 -23.05 -6.52
CA GLY A 289 -24.01 -24.01 -5.44
C GLY A 289 -22.76 -24.43 -4.66
N LEU A 290 -22.86 -25.59 -4.00
CA LEU A 290 -21.83 -26.15 -3.11
C LEU A 290 -21.09 -27.30 -3.82
N TYR A 291 -19.76 -27.28 -3.76
CA TYR A 291 -18.91 -28.37 -4.25
C TYR A 291 -17.91 -28.77 -3.18
N SER A 292 -17.74 -30.07 -3.01
CA SER A 292 -16.65 -30.64 -2.21
C SER A 292 -15.32 -30.58 -2.98
N ALA A 293 -14.21 -30.83 -2.27
CA ALA A 293 -12.88 -30.89 -2.89
C ALA A 293 -12.86 -31.87 -4.09
N GLY A 294 -12.26 -31.44 -5.21
CA GLY A 294 -12.10 -32.29 -6.40
C GLY A 294 -12.14 -31.53 -7.72
N GLY A 295 -12.28 -32.28 -8.81
CA GLY A 295 -12.20 -31.79 -10.19
C GLY A 295 -11.44 -32.77 -11.08
N PRO A 296 -11.07 -32.37 -12.31
CA PRO A 296 -11.31 -31.06 -12.91
C PRO A 296 -12.76 -30.88 -13.38
N TYR A 297 -13.27 -29.66 -13.22
CA TYR A 297 -14.51 -29.19 -13.83
C TYR A 297 -14.22 -28.29 -15.04
N THR A 298 -15.19 -28.21 -15.94
CA THR A 298 -15.24 -27.22 -17.01
C THR A 298 -16.41 -26.27 -16.75
N ILE A 299 -16.17 -24.97 -16.79
CA ILE A 299 -17.19 -23.93 -16.60
C ILE A 299 -17.32 -23.11 -17.88
N THR A 300 -18.51 -23.09 -18.47
CA THR A 300 -18.81 -22.27 -19.65
C THR A 300 -19.78 -21.15 -19.26
N ILE A 301 -19.39 -19.91 -19.54
CA ILE A 301 -20.18 -18.70 -19.28
C ILE A 301 -20.54 -18.07 -20.62
N ALA A 302 -21.82 -17.78 -20.86
CA ALA A 302 -22.28 -17.14 -22.08
C ALA A 302 -23.44 -16.16 -21.85
N ASP A 303 -23.42 -15.04 -22.58
CA ASP A 303 -24.47 -14.00 -22.61
C ASP A 303 -25.28 -13.99 -23.92
N GLY A 304 -25.08 -15.03 -24.76
CA GLY A 304 -25.68 -15.14 -26.09
C GLY A 304 -24.92 -14.39 -27.21
N LYS A 305 -23.95 -13.54 -26.88
CA LYS A 305 -23.07 -12.84 -27.84
C LYS A 305 -21.62 -13.35 -27.76
N SER A 306 -21.16 -13.61 -26.55
CA SER A 306 -19.82 -14.00 -26.17
C SER A 306 -19.86 -15.28 -25.34
N THR A 307 -18.75 -16.02 -25.31
CA THR A 307 -18.62 -17.23 -24.51
C THR A 307 -17.21 -17.35 -23.96
N ASN A 308 -17.11 -17.55 -22.65
CA ASN A 308 -15.86 -17.85 -21.94
C ASN A 308 -15.92 -19.30 -21.45
N THR A 309 -14.87 -20.07 -21.69
CA THR A 309 -14.75 -21.45 -21.17
C THR A 309 -13.51 -21.56 -20.29
N LEU A 310 -13.73 -21.94 -19.03
CA LEU A 310 -12.70 -22.21 -18.04
C LEU A 310 -12.52 -23.71 -17.93
N THR A 311 -11.30 -24.18 -18.08
CA THR A 311 -10.96 -25.61 -18.03
C THR A 311 -10.05 -25.91 -16.86
N ASN A 312 -10.04 -27.17 -16.40
CA ASN A 312 -9.20 -27.59 -15.28
C ASN A 312 -9.49 -26.79 -13.99
N VAL A 313 -10.77 -26.51 -13.73
CA VAL A 313 -11.21 -25.83 -12.50
C VAL A 313 -11.27 -26.86 -11.37
N MET A 314 -10.58 -26.61 -10.27
CA MET A 314 -10.63 -27.45 -9.08
C MET A 314 -11.45 -26.77 -7.99
N PHE A 315 -12.16 -27.55 -7.17
CA PHE A 315 -12.66 -27.09 -5.89
C PHE A 315 -11.71 -27.55 -4.79
N GLY A 316 -11.32 -26.62 -3.92
CA GLY A 316 -10.28 -26.82 -2.91
C GLY A 316 -10.27 -25.69 -1.90
N ASP A 317 -9.18 -25.53 -1.15
CA ASP A 317 -9.06 -24.43 -0.18
C ASP A 317 -8.23 -23.30 -0.77
N VAL A 318 -8.77 -22.07 -0.71
CA VAL A 318 -8.12 -20.88 -1.28
C VAL A 318 -7.65 -19.97 -0.17
N TRP A 319 -6.36 -19.65 -0.17
CA TRP A 319 -5.73 -18.77 0.80
C TRP A 319 -5.19 -17.51 0.14
N LEU A 320 -5.40 -16.36 0.77
CA LEU A 320 -4.78 -15.11 0.37
C LEU A 320 -3.46 -14.92 1.11
N CYS A 321 -2.36 -14.85 0.38
CA CYS A 321 -1.03 -14.53 0.91
C CYS A 321 -0.73 -13.05 0.64
N SER A 322 -0.69 -12.24 1.70
CA SER A 322 -0.52 -10.79 1.59
C SER A 322 0.46 -10.21 2.62
N GLY A 323 0.87 -8.96 2.39
CA GLY A 323 1.81 -8.22 3.22
C GLY A 323 2.89 -7.54 2.40
N GLN A 324 4.14 -7.64 2.85
CA GLN A 324 5.29 -6.95 2.25
C GLN A 324 6.37 -7.89 1.72
N SER A 325 7.62 -7.41 1.65
CA SER A 325 8.75 -8.05 0.97
C SER A 325 9.04 -9.47 1.47
N ASN A 326 8.80 -9.75 2.75
CA ASN A 326 8.98 -11.09 3.30
C ASN A 326 7.90 -12.10 2.86
N MET A 327 6.70 -11.64 2.52
CA MET A 327 5.68 -12.44 1.81
C MET A 327 6.01 -12.54 0.31
N GLU A 328 6.51 -11.47 -0.29
CA GLU A 328 6.90 -11.40 -1.72
C GLU A 328 8.16 -12.22 -2.05
N PHE A 329 8.95 -12.58 -1.03
CA PHE A 329 10.19 -13.33 -1.17
C PHE A 329 9.99 -14.61 -2.00
N THR A 330 10.69 -14.69 -3.13
CA THR A 330 10.46 -15.72 -4.14
C THR A 330 11.22 -17.02 -3.86
N MET A 331 10.72 -18.12 -4.42
CA MET A 331 11.37 -19.44 -4.38
C MET A 331 12.80 -19.43 -4.94
N SER A 332 13.12 -18.57 -5.90
CA SER A 332 14.48 -18.43 -6.45
C SER A 332 15.52 -17.94 -5.42
N ASN A 333 15.08 -17.33 -4.32
CA ASN A 333 15.97 -16.69 -3.33
C ASN A 333 16.17 -17.52 -2.05
N ILE A 334 15.53 -18.68 -1.91
CA ILE A 334 15.64 -19.53 -0.72
C ILE A 334 16.99 -20.29 -0.68
N LEU A 335 17.32 -20.85 0.49
CA LEU A 335 18.61 -21.52 0.73
C LEU A 335 18.91 -22.71 -0.21
N ASN A 336 17.93 -23.54 -0.56
CA ASN A 336 18.07 -24.72 -1.42
C ASN A 336 17.25 -24.62 -2.73
N ALA A 337 17.14 -23.41 -3.30
CA ALA A 337 16.27 -23.10 -4.43
C ALA A 337 16.35 -24.10 -5.62
N PRO A 338 17.54 -24.52 -6.12
CA PRO A 338 17.61 -25.40 -7.28
C PRO A 338 16.89 -26.74 -7.10
N GLU A 339 16.99 -27.33 -5.91
CA GLU A 339 16.37 -28.62 -5.59
C GLU A 339 14.84 -28.48 -5.44
N GLU A 340 14.39 -27.46 -4.70
CA GLU A 340 12.96 -27.22 -4.49
C GLU A 340 12.22 -26.86 -5.79
N ILE A 341 12.84 -26.05 -6.65
CA ILE A 341 12.28 -25.70 -7.96
C ILE A 341 12.15 -26.93 -8.84
N GLN A 342 13.22 -27.75 -8.92
CA GLN A 342 13.20 -28.97 -9.74
C GLN A 342 12.12 -29.96 -9.30
N ASN A 343 11.85 -30.05 -8.00
CA ASN A 343 10.91 -31.01 -7.42
C ASN A 343 9.46 -30.50 -7.33
N ALA A 344 9.18 -29.26 -7.72
CA ALA A 344 7.86 -28.63 -7.66
C ALA A 344 6.88 -29.19 -8.71
N THR A 345 6.45 -30.44 -8.54
CA THR A 345 5.63 -31.19 -9.51
C THR A 345 4.20 -31.45 -9.04
N ASN A 346 3.80 -30.90 -7.88
CA ASN A 346 2.47 -31.11 -7.31
C ASN A 346 1.41 -30.24 -8.02
N SER A 347 0.58 -30.88 -8.84
CA SER A 347 -0.49 -30.22 -9.61
C SER A 347 -1.70 -29.74 -8.80
N ASN A 348 -1.76 -30.10 -7.51
CA ASN A 348 -2.76 -29.60 -6.57
C ASN A 348 -2.40 -28.24 -5.98
N ILE A 349 -1.21 -27.70 -6.27
CA ILE A 349 -0.82 -26.35 -5.86
C ILE A 349 -1.00 -25.40 -7.05
N ARG A 350 -1.81 -24.36 -6.87
CA ARG A 350 -2.13 -23.38 -7.93
C ARG A 350 -2.03 -21.96 -7.39
N PHE A 351 -1.57 -21.04 -8.22
CA PHE A 351 -1.33 -19.65 -7.85
C PHE A 351 -2.02 -18.69 -8.81
N ILE A 352 -2.48 -17.57 -8.28
CA ILE A 352 -2.79 -16.36 -9.04
C ILE A 352 -2.05 -15.20 -8.36
N THR A 353 -1.24 -14.49 -9.15
CA THR A 353 -0.46 -13.33 -8.67
C THR A 353 -1.18 -12.05 -9.07
N ILE A 354 -1.56 -11.26 -8.07
CA ILE A 354 -2.22 -9.97 -8.29
C ILE A 354 -1.16 -8.92 -8.66
N PRO A 355 -1.30 -8.17 -9.77
CA PRO A 355 -0.32 -7.17 -10.17
C PRO A 355 -0.21 -6.03 -9.17
N ASN A 356 1.02 -5.56 -8.94
CA ASN A 356 1.29 -4.39 -8.10
C ASN A 356 0.65 -3.16 -8.74
N ARG A 357 -0.41 -2.65 -8.11
CA ARG A 357 -1.18 -1.52 -8.61
C ARG A 357 -1.72 -0.70 -7.44
N THR A 358 -1.57 0.61 -7.52
CA THR A 358 -2.21 1.54 -6.60
C THR A 358 -3.43 2.18 -7.25
N SER A 359 -4.40 2.62 -6.45
CA SER A 359 -5.55 3.36 -6.92
C SER A 359 -6.17 4.24 -5.83
N ALA A 360 -6.64 5.43 -6.20
CA ALA A 360 -7.35 6.33 -5.27
C ALA A 360 -8.77 5.85 -4.95
N VAL A 361 -9.30 4.96 -5.80
CA VAL A 361 -10.62 4.35 -5.66
C VAL A 361 -10.57 2.83 -5.81
N PRO A 362 -11.46 2.07 -5.14
CA PRO A 362 -11.53 0.62 -5.30
C PRO A 362 -11.69 0.21 -6.77
N LEU A 363 -10.72 -0.56 -7.28
CA LEU A 363 -10.83 -1.16 -8.60
C LEU A 363 -11.75 -2.37 -8.56
N THR A 364 -12.47 -2.60 -9.65
CA THR A 364 -13.35 -3.76 -9.81
C THR A 364 -12.80 -4.82 -10.78
N THR A 365 -11.71 -4.52 -11.47
CA THR A 365 -11.09 -5.39 -12.49
C THR A 365 -9.57 -5.33 -12.40
N MET A 366 -8.94 -6.40 -12.86
CA MET A 366 -7.48 -6.51 -13.00
C MET A 366 -7.06 -6.48 -14.47
N ASP A 367 -5.75 -6.54 -14.72
CA ASP A 367 -5.22 -6.74 -16.07
C ASP A 367 -5.65 -8.10 -16.64
N GLU A 368 -5.94 -8.17 -17.95
CA GLU A 368 -6.41 -9.40 -18.61
C GLU A 368 -5.36 -10.51 -18.68
N SER A 369 -4.08 -10.18 -18.46
CA SER A 369 -2.99 -11.14 -18.38
C SER A 369 -2.97 -11.94 -17.07
N VAL A 370 -3.67 -11.48 -16.04
CA VAL A 370 -3.77 -12.17 -14.75
C VAL A 370 -4.52 -13.49 -14.91
N LYS A 371 -3.83 -14.59 -14.59
CA LYS A 371 -4.38 -15.94 -14.71
C LYS A 371 -3.86 -16.83 -13.59
N TRP A 372 -4.70 -17.77 -13.19
CA TRP A 372 -4.27 -18.91 -12.39
C TRP A 372 -3.28 -19.78 -13.15
N GLN A 373 -2.35 -20.37 -12.41
CA GLN A 373 -1.33 -21.27 -12.94
C GLN A 373 -1.13 -22.45 -11.99
N VAL A 374 -0.96 -23.64 -12.55
CA VAL A 374 -0.48 -24.81 -11.80
C VAL A 374 0.99 -24.60 -11.46
N ALA A 375 1.38 -24.81 -10.21
CA ALA A 375 2.78 -24.77 -9.81
C ALA A 375 3.57 -25.88 -10.52
N SER A 376 4.71 -25.51 -11.09
CA SER A 376 5.55 -26.40 -11.87
C SER A 376 7.02 -25.96 -11.79
N PRO A 377 7.98 -26.81 -12.18
CA PRO A 377 9.39 -26.41 -12.21
C PRO A 377 9.68 -25.21 -13.14
N ASN A 378 8.77 -24.89 -14.07
CA ASN A 378 8.93 -23.80 -15.04
C ASN A 378 8.47 -22.43 -14.54
N ASN A 379 7.66 -22.36 -13.47
CA ASN A 379 7.11 -21.10 -12.98
C ASN A 379 7.31 -20.88 -11.47
N VAL A 380 7.55 -21.94 -10.70
CA VAL A 380 7.61 -21.87 -9.23
C VAL A 380 8.68 -20.92 -8.72
N GLU A 381 9.78 -20.71 -9.47
CA GLU A 381 10.89 -19.83 -9.09
C GLU A 381 10.45 -18.38 -8.78
N ASN A 382 9.35 -17.92 -9.41
CA ASN A 382 8.81 -16.57 -9.28
C ASN A 382 7.63 -16.47 -8.30
N LEU A 383 7.22 -17.59 -7.70
CA LEU A 383 6.13 -17.62 -6.72
C LEU A 383 6.65 -17.29 -5.31
N SER A 384 5.77 -16.75 -4.46
CA SER A 384 6.05 -16.55 -3.04
C SER A 384 6.50 -17.86 -2.39
N ALA A 385 7.67 -17.85 -1.76
CA ALA A 385 8.20 -19.02 -1.08
C ALA A 385 7.35 -19.40 0.13
N VAL A 386 6.91 -18.42 0.92
CA VAL A 386 6.01 -18.66 2.07
C VAL A 386 4.71 -19.29 1.61
N GLY A 387 4.05 -18.71 0.60
CA GLY A 387 2.82 -19.26 0.04
C GLY A 387 3.01 -20.66 -0.55
N TYR A 388 4.15 -20.93 -1.20
CA TYR A 388 4.43 -22.23 -1.79
C TYR A 388 4.62 -23.32 -0.72
N PHE A 389 5.46 -23.07 0.29
CA PHE A 389 5.68 -24.06 1.36
C PHE A 389 4.43 -24.27 2.22
N PHE A 390 3.64 -23.22 2.43
CA PHE A 390 2.34 -23.34 3.06
C PHE A 390 1.40 -24.27 2.27
N ALA A 391 1.25 -24.05 0.96
CA ALA A 391 0.42 -24.90 0.10
C ALA A 391 0.97 -26.33 -0.01
N LYS A 392 2.30 -26.49 -0.10
CA LYS A 392 2.97 -27.79 -0.13
C LYS A 392 2.66 -28.62 1.10
N GLU A 393 2.75 -28.02 2.29
CA GLU A 393 2.42 -28.69 3.55
C GLU A 393 0.94 -29.05 3.65
N LEU A 394 0.03 -28.10 3.35
CA LEU A 394 -1.41 -28.37 3.40
C LEU A 394 -1.85 -29.46 2.41
N THR A 395 -1.33 -29.45 1.19
CA THR A 395 -1.64 -30.49 0.20
C THR A 395 -1.18 -31.87 0.67
N GLN A 396 -0.03 -31.98 1.33
CA GLN A 396 0.48 -33.24 1.88
C GLN A 396 -0.39 -33.77 3.03
N GLU A 397 -0.87 -32.89 3.90
CA GLU A 397 -1.63 -33.25 5.10
C GLU A 397 -3.13 -33.49 4.86
N MET A 398 -3.68 -32.89 3.80
CA MET A 398 -5.12 -32.88 3.54
C MET A 398 -5.54 -33.57 2.24
N ASP A 399 -4.63 -33.77 1.28
CA ASP A 399 -4.92 -34.28 -0.07
C ASP A 399 -6.04 -33.50 -0.79
N VAL A 400 -5.99 -32.16 -0.67
CA VAL A 400 -6.97 -31.22 -1.25
C VAL A 400 -6.24 -30.23 -2.14
N PRO A 401 -6.80 -29.80 -3.29
CA PRO A 401 -6.25 -28.70 -4.08
C PRO A 401 -6.13 -27.42 -3.24
N ILE A 402 -4.95 -26.79 -3.26
CA ILE A 402 -4.71 -25.52 -2.56
C ILE A 402 -4.46 -24.42 -3.59
N GLY A 403 -5.28 -23.38 -3.53
CA GLY A 403 -5.13 -22.17 -4.31
C GLY A 403 -4.50 -21.07 -3.48
N ILE A 404 -3.45 -20.43 -3.99
CA ILE A 404 -2.86 -19.22 -3.40
C ILE A 404 -3.22 -18.02 -4.26
N VAL A 405 -3.98 -17.09 -3.68
CA VAL A 405 -4.09 -15.73 -4.20
C VAL A 405 -2.95 -14.93 -3.58
N PHE A 406 -2.00 -14.47 -4.38
CA PHE A 406 -0.84 -13.75 -3.89
C PHE A 406 -0.97 -12.25 -4.18
N ALA A 407 -0.91 -11.43 -3.13
CA ALA A 407 -0.97 -9.97 -3.22
C ALA A 407 -0.10 -9.33 -2.14
N ALA A 408 1.19 -9.14 -2.40
CA ALA A 408 2.13 -8.50 -1.47
C ALA A 408 3.07 -7.56 -2.20
N VAL A 409 3.52 -6.49 -1.52
CA VAL A 409 4.39 -5.47 -2.09
C VAL A 409 5.44 -5.02 -1.07
N GLY A 410 6.72 -5.16 -1.42
CA GLY A 410 7.85 -4.75 -0.60
C GLY A 410 7.79 -3.30 -0.11
N GLY A 411 8.19 -3.09 1.15
CA GLY A 411 8.33 -1.77 1.77
C GLY A 411 7.02 -1.05 2.10
N THR A 412 5.89 -1.77 2.16
CA THR A 412 4.57 -1.18 2.34
C THR A 412 4.06 -1.28 3.77
N LYS A 413 3.25 -0.29 4.16
CA LYS A 413 2.66 -0.18 5.50
C LYS A 413 1.21 -0.68 5.51
N ALA A 414 0.70 -1.11 6.67
CA ALA A 414 -0.63 -1.70 6.79
C ALA A 414 -1.77 -0.74 6.37
N GLU A 415 -1.61 0.57 6.53
CA GLU A 415 -2.63 1.56 6.15
C GLU A 415 -2.85 1.62 4.63
N SER A 416 -1.85 1.24 3.83
CA SER A 416 -2.00 1.12 2.37
C SER A 416 -2.92 -0.03 1.98
N TRP A 417 -3.02 -1.04 2.83
CA TRP A 417 -3.81 -2.27 2.66
C TRP A 417 -5.18 -2.19 3.35
N THR A 418 -5.52 -1.07 3.98
CA THR A 418 -6.81 -0.86 4.67
C THR A 418 -7.73 0.04 3.84
N SER A 419 -9.03 -0.27 3.76
CA SER A 419 -9.95 0.50 2.95
C SER A 419 -10.20 1.92 3.48
N TYR A 420 -10.59 2.83 2.58
CA TYR A 420 -11.04 4.16 2.95
C TYR A 420 -12.22 4.13 3.94
N ASN A 421 -13.14 3.17 3.79
CA ASN A 421 -14.31 3.07 4.68
C ASN A 421 -13.93 2.82 6.13
N THR A 422 -12.78 2.19 6.37
CA THR A 422 -12.24 1.99 7.71
C THR A 422 -11.34 3.16 8.13
N LEU A 423 -10.43 3.61 7.27
CA LEU A 423 -9.47 4.67 7.64
C LEU A 423 -10.10 6.07 7.80
N LYS A 424 -11.21 6.38 7.14
CA LYS A 424 -11.90 7.68 7.31
C LYS A 424 -12.35 7.94 8.76
N ASP A 425 -12.57 6.87 9.53
CA ASP A 425 -13.00 6.94 10.92
C ASP A 425 -11.81 6.75 11.90
N ASN A 426 -10.61 6.45 11.39
CA ASN A 426 -9.39 6.33 12.20
C ASN A 426 -8.71 7.71 12.35
N PRO A 427 -8.54 8.25 13.56
CA PRO A 427 -8.03 9.61 13.78
C PRO A 427 -6.58 9.81 13.31
N ASN A 428 -5.78 8.74 13.16
CA ASN A 428 -4.40 8.84 12.71
C ASN A 428 -4.27 8.89 11.18
N TYR A 429 -5.28 8.41 10.45
CA TYR A 429 -5.21 8.22 8.99
C TYR A 429 -6.34 8.90 8.21
N SER A 430 -7.39 9.38 8.88
CA SER A 430 -8.60 9.91 8.24
C SER A 430 -8.34 11.06 7.28
N HIS A 431 -7.46 11.99 7.64
CA HIS A 431 -7.12 13.14 6.80
C HIS A 431 -6.43 12.68 5.50
N ALA A 432 -5.35 11.90 5.60
CA ALA A 432 -4.64 11.38 4.43
C ALA A 432 -5.51 10.46 3.57
N ALA A 433 -6.33 9.62 4.20
CA ALA A 433 -7.29 8.76 3.49
C ALA A 433 -8.33 9.59 2.72
N GLU A 434 -8.84 10.68 3.29
CA GLU A 434 -9.77 11.60 2.62
C GLU A 434 -9.12 12.32 1.44
N GLU A 435 -7.89 12.84 1.61
CA GLU A 435 -7.18 13.54 0.53
C GLU A 435 -6.91 12.61 -0.66
N ILE A 436 -6.48 11.37 -0.40
CA ILE A 436 -6.27 10.38 -1.45
C ILE A 436 -7.61 9.96 -2.06
N HIS A 437 -8.61 9.65 -1.21
CA HIS A 437 -9.90 9.23 -1.70
C HIS A 437 -10.46 10.29 -2.64
N SER A 438 -10.59 11.53 -2.16
CA SER A 438 -11.13 12.70 -2.86
C SER A 438 -10.35 13.09 -4.11
N GLY A 439 -9.13 12.56 -4.31
CA GLY A 439 -8.27 12.89 -5.45
C GLY A 439 -7.57 14.24 -5.32
N VAL A 440 -7.59 14.84 -4.11
CA VAL A 440 -6.84 16.05 -3.77
C VAL A 440 -5.34 15.72 -3.69
N ALA A 441 -4.99 14.62 -3.03
CA ALA A 441 -3.64 14.09 -3.02
C ALA A 441 -3.44 13.07 -4.16
N ILE A 442 -2.28 13.15 -4.82
CA ILE A 442 -1.84 12.12 -5.76
C ILE A 442 -1.27 10.97 -4.92
N ILE A 443 -1.48 9.73 -5.37
CA ILE A 443 -0.79 8.59 -4.78
C ILE A 443 0.69 8.70 -5.15
N GLU A 444 1.51 9.05 -4.18
CA GLU A 444 2.95 9.23 -4.37
C GLU A 444 3.69 7.89 -4.34
N THR A 445 3.24 6.94 -3.51
CA THR A 445 3.91 5.66 -3.31
C THR A 445 2.95 4.50 -3.07
N THR A 446 3.47 3.28 -3.09
CA THR A 446 2.77 2.07 -2.62
C THR A 446 2.48 2.10 -1.11
N SER A 447 3.07 3.03 -0.37
CA SER A 447 2.84 3.22 1.07
C SER A 447 1.78 4.28 1.39
N SER A 448 1.19 4.94 0.37
CA SER A 448 0.07 5.84 0.59
C SER A 448 -1.12 5.07 1.20
N PRO A 449 -1.81 5.61 2.23
CA PRO A 449 -3.02 4.99 2.78
C PRO A 449 -4.02 4.61 1.68
N ILE A 450 -4.81 3.57 1.89
CA ILE A 450 -5.88 3.06 1.00
C ILE A 450 -5.44 2.56 -0.40
N ALA A 451 -4.23 2.90 -0.85
CA ALA A 451 -3.84 2.79 -2.25
C ALA A 451 -3.75 1.34 -2.77
N LEU A 452 -3.19 0.43 -1.97
CA LEU A 452 -3.03 -0.99 -2.33
C LEU A 452 -4.27 -1.81 -2.03
N TYR A 453 -5.04 -1.46 -0.99
CA TYR A 453 -6.38 -2.01 -0.80
C TYR A 453 -7.20 -1.79 -2.08
N ASN A 454 -7.26 -0.55 -2.54
CA ASN A 454 -8.03 -0.17 -3.71
C ASN A 454 -7.52 -0.83 -5.00
N GLY A 455 -6.20 -0.92 -5.17
CA GLY A 455 -5.59 -1.40 -6.40
C GLY A 455 -5.43 -2.92 -6.50
N MET A 456 -5.29 -3.63 -5.37
CA MET A 456 -4.96 -5.05 -5.32
C MET A 456 -5.98 -5.92 -4.57
N ILE A 457 -6.59 -5.43 -3.49
CA ILE A 457 -7.54 -6.22 -2.68
C ILE A 457 -8.98 -6.06 -3.17
N ALA A 458 -9.44 -4.83 -3.38
CA ALA A 458 -10.76 -4.54 -3.89
C ALA A 458 -11.13 -5.33 -5.18
N PRO A 459 -10.26 -5.44 -6.20
CA PRO A 459 -10.63 -6.13 -7.44
C PRO A 459 -10.77 -7.65 -7.29
N ILE A 460 -10.26 -8.24 -6.21
CA ILE A 460 -10.42 -9.68 -5.90
C ILE A 460 -11.57 -9.95 -4.93
N THR A 461 -12.20 -8.92 -4.37
CA THR A 461 -13.39 -9.08 -3.51
C THR A 461 -14.66 -9.28 -4.35
N PRO A 462 -15.63 -10.10 -3.92
CA PRO A 462 -15.66 -10.90 -2.69
C PRO A 462 -15.29 -12.37 -2.95
N TYR A 463 -14.18 -12.67 -3.66
CA TYR A 463 -13.79 -14.05 -3.94
C TYR A 463 -13.70 -14.86 -2.63
N PRO A 464 -14.40 -16.02 -2.49
CA PRO A 464 -14.41 -16.72 -1.23
C PRO A 464 -13.03 -17.30 -0.86
N LEU A 465 -12.63 -17.13 0.40
CA LEU A 465 -11.34 -17.56 0.94
C LEU A 465 -11.55 -18.50 2.13
N LYS A 466 -10.67 -19.50 2.26
CA LYS A 466 -10.51 -20.33 3.46
C LYS A 466 -9.82 -19.56 4.59
N GLY A 467 -8.90 -18.66 4.26
CA GLY A 467 -8.18 -17.82 5.20
C GLY A 467 -7.13 -16.92 4.55
N VAL A 468 -6.42 -16.14 5.37
CA VAL A 468 -5.40 -15.17 4.96
C VAL A 468 -4.09 -15.44 5.71
N LEU A 469 -2.96 -15.42 5.00
CA LEU A 469 -1.64 -15.26 5.60
C LEU A 469 -1.22 -13.80 5.50
N TRP A 470 -0.93 -13.18 6.63
CA TRP A 470 -0.49 -11.78 6.72
C TRP A 470 0.95 -11.72 7.23
N TYR A 471 1.88 -11.30 6.37
CA TYR A 471 3.29 -11.11 6.75
C TYR A 471 3.76 -9.70 6.41
N GLN A 472 3.57 -8.82 7.39
CA GLN A 472 3.86 -7.41 7.30
C GLN A 472 4.08 -6.85 8.71
N GLY A 473 4.87 -5.79 8.80
CA GLY A 473 5.03 -5.00 10.02
C GLY A 473 6.36 -4.26 10.05
N GLU A 474 7.35 -4.71 9.27
CA GLU A 474 8.69 -4.13 9.25
C GLU A 474 8.68 -2.66 8.81
N SER A 475 7.77 -2.27 7.91
CA SER A 475 7.61 -0.87 7.48
C SER A 475 6.79 0.00 8.43
N ASN A 476 6.09 -0.58 9.41
CA ASN A 476 5.45 0.15 10.51
C ASN A 476 6.33 0.15 11.78
N TRP A 477 7.62 -0.19 11.65
CA TRP A 477 8.58 -0.10 12.75
C TRP A 477 8.64 1.32 13.29
N GLY A 478 8.50 1.45 14.61
CA GLY A 478 8.53 2.75 15.29
C GLY A 478 7.19 3.47 15.34
N GLU A 479 6.10 2.84 14.88
CA GLU A 479 4.76 3.45 14.83
C GLU A 479 3.81 2.81 15.86
N PRO A 480 3.51 3.50 16.98
CA PRO A 480 2.63 2.97 18.03
C PRO A 480 1.19 2.66 17.54
N THR A 481 0.78 3.30 16.44
CA THR A 481 -0.55 3.17 15.83
C THR A 481 -0.79 1.77 15.23
N TYR A 482 0.25 0.98 14.98
CA TYR A 482 0.12 -0.37 14.42
C TYR A 482 -0.75 -1.30 15.27
N SER A 483 -0.68 -1.16 16.59
CA SER A 483 -1.49 -1.92 17.56
C SER A 483 -3.01 -1.72 17.39
N GLN A 484 -3.44 -0.58 16.89
CA GLN A 484 -4.85 -0.27 16.59
C GLN A 484 -5.20 -0.62 15.14
N LEU A 485 -4.27 -0.33 14.22
CA LEU A 485 -4.48 -0.48 12.78
C LEU A 485 -4.61 -1.95 12.35
N LEU A 486 -3.80 -2.87 12.88
CA LEU A 486 -3.81 -4.27 12.45
C LEU A 486 -5.16 -4.96 12.71
N PRO A 487 -5.79 -4.86 13.90
CA PRO A 487 -7.16 -5.36 14.12
C PRO A 487 -8.20 -4.71 13.20
N GLU A 488 -8.08 -3.41 12.92
CA GLU A 488 -8.99 -2.70 12.01
C GLU A 488 -8.88 -3.23 10.57
N LEU A 489 -7.67 -3.47 10.08
CA LEU A 489 -7.42 -4.09 8.77
C LEU A 489 -8.08 -5.47 8.66
N ILE A 490 -7.91 -6.32 9.68
CA ILE A 490 -8.51 -7.66 9.70
C ILE A 490 -10.05 -7.57 9.65
N SER A 491 -10.63 -6.68 10.46
CA SER A 491 -12.07 -6.42 10.47
C SER A 491 -12.59 -5.86 9.14
N ASP A 492 -11.83 -4.97 8.51
CA ASP A 492 -12.10 -4.41 7.19
C ASP A 492 -12.16 -5.51 6.13
N TRP A 493 -11.14 -6.36 6.05
CA TRP A 493 -11.08 -7.43 5.05
C TRP A 493 -12.15 -8.49 5.25
N ARG A 494 -12.50 -8.83 6.49
CA ARG A 494 -13.63 -9.71 6.78
C ARG A 494 -14.95 -9.17 6.20
N LYS A 495 -15.14 -7.85 6.21
CA LYS A 495 -16.30 -7.22 5.54
C LYS A 495 -16.15 -7.30 4.02
N SER A 496 -14.98 -6.97 3.47
CA SER A 496 -14.74 -6.96 2.02
C SER A 496 -14.92 -8.34 1.37
N PHE A 497 -14.48 -9.41 2.05
CA PHE A 497 -14.64 -10.80 1.60
C PHE A 497 -15.96 -11.45 2.07
N ASN A 498 -16.88 -10.68 2.66
CA ASN A 498 -18.17 -11.18 3.15
C ASN A 498 -18.06 -12.39 4.09
N ASN A 499 -17.02 -12.42 4.93
CA ASN A 499 -16.78 -13.49 5.89
C ASN A 499 -16.33 -12.91 7.23
N ALA A 500 -17.29 -12.69 8.13
CA ALA A 500 -17.04 -12.14 9.47
C ALA A 500 -16.16 -13.02 10.36
N GLN A 501 -15.92 -14.28 9.99
CA GLN A 501 -15.08 -15.24 10.70
C GLN A 501 -13.90 -15.69 9.83
N LEU A 502 -13.50 -14.90 8.82
CA LEU A 502 -12.37 -15.23 7.96
C LEU A 502 -11.12 -15.43 8.83
N PRO A 503 -10.50 -16.62 8.81
CA PRO A 503 -9.28 -16.88 9.54
C PRO A 503 -8.12 -16.04 9.01
N PHE A 504 -7.31 -15.52 9.93
CA PHE A 504 -6.02 -14.91 9.63
C PHE A 504 -4.91 -15.69 10.35
N VAL A 505 -3.77 -15.87 9.69
CA VAL A 505 -2.54 -16.31 10.32
C VAL A 505 -1.53 -15.18 10.17
N ILE A 506 -1.21 -14.52 11.28
CA ILE A 506 -0.20 -13.48 11.32
C ILE A 506 1.17 -14.15 11.41
N ILE A 507 2.06 -13.81 10.49
CA ILE A 507 3.47 -14.18 10.57
C ILE A 507 4.18 -13.05 11.31
N GLN A 508 4.56 -13.32 12.56
CA GLN A 508 5.23 -12.36 13.43
C GLN A 508 6.59 -11.99 12.81
N ILE A 509 6.95 -10.70 12.79
CA ILE A 509 8.16 -10.24 12.10
C ILE A 509 9.43 -10.84 12.71
N ALA A 510 10.40 -11.15 11.85
CA ALA A 510 11.64 -11.82 12.23
C ALA A 510 12.63 -10.88 12.94
N ALA A 511 13.71 -11.45 13.49
CA ALA A 511 14.83 -10.72 14.08
C ALA A 511 15.63 -9.96 13.02
N TYR A 512 16.00 -8.71 13.31
CA TYR A 512 16.85 -7.88 12.46
C TYR A 512 17.54 -6.78 13.30
N GLY A 513 18.75 -6.37 12.91
CA GLY A 513 19.47 -5.28 13.57
C GLY A 513 20.42 -5.74 14.67
N ALA A 514 20.71 -4.85 15.63
CA ALA A 514 21.71 -5.10 16.67
C ALA A 514 21.32 -6.30 17.55
N LEU A 515 22.23 -7.26 17.67
CA LEU A 515 22.04 -8.42 18.55
C LEU A 515 21.86 -7.99 20.01
N GLN A 516 21.00 -8.71 20.73
CA GLN A 516 20.85 -8.61 22.18
C GLN A 516 22.13 -9.09 22.90
N THR A 517 22.57 -8.30 23.89
CA THR A 517 23.78 -8.46 24.70
C THR A 517 23.55 -7.93 26.12
N GLU A 518 24.57 -8.03 26.98
CA GLU A 518 24.55 -7.44 28.34
C GLU A 518 24.41 -5.91 28.34
N ASP A 519 24.90 -5.22 27.29
CA ASP A 519 24.82 -3.75 27.19
C ASP A 519 23.45 -3.26 26.67
N ASN A 520 22.64 -4.16 26.10
CA ASN A 520 21.28 -3.89 25.62
C ASN A 520 20.32 -5.06 25.96
N PRO A 521 20.13 -5.37 27.26
CA PRO A 521 19.42 -6.57 27.70
C PRO A 521 17.95 -6.56 27.29
N ALA A 522 17.34 -5.38 27.16
CA ALA A 522 16.05 -5.16 26.53
C ALA A 522 16.10 -3.85 25.74
N GLN A 523 15.42 -3.81 24.60
CA GLN A 523 15.29 -2.62 23.77
C GLN A 523 14.43 -1.56 24.48
N SER A 524 14.88 -0.31 24.41
CA SER A 524 14.06 0.85 24.78
C SER A 524 13.12 1.19 23.64
N ASP A 525 11.88 1.50 24.00
CA ASP A 525 10.83 1.86 23.04
C ASP A 525 11.17 3.21 22.35
N PRO A 526 10.94 3.36 21.03
CA PRO A 526 10.29 2.39 20.16
C PRO A 526 11.26 1.39 19.46
N GLY A 527 10.77 0.20 19.12
CA GLY A 527 11.52 -0.93 18.55
C GLY A 527 10.65 -1.97 17.82
N LEU A 528 11.27 -2.94 17.14
CA LEU A 528 10.56 -4.09 16.55
C LEU A 528 9.76 -4.93 17.58
N PRO A 529 10.16 -5.02 18.88
CA PRO A 529 9.36 -5.73 19.87
C PRO A 529 7.91 -5.25 20.00
N GLU A 530 7.64 -3.96 19.84
CA GLU A 530 6.27 -3.42 19.94
C GLU A 530 5.40 -3.86 18.75
N VAL A 531 5.99 -3.99 17.55
CA VAL A 531 5.28 -4.55 16.39
C VAL A 531 4.98 -6.03 16.63
N ARG A 532 5.94 -6.80 17.15
CA ARG A 532 5.73 -8.21 17.49
C ARG A 532 4.67 -8.37 18.59
N GLU A 533 4.66 -7.47 19.57
CA GLU A 533 3.67 -7.43 20.64
C GLU A 533 2.28 -7.10 20.08
N ALA A 534 2.15 -6.11 19.20
CA ALA A 534 0.90 -5.80 18.51
C ALA A 534 0.36 -7.01 17.73
N GLN A 535 1.23 -7.75 17.04
CA GLN A 535 0.89 -8.99 16.33
C GLN A 535 0.42 -10.08 17.32
N LEU A 536 1.11 -10.24 18.45
CA LEU A 536 0.73 -11.17 19.51
C LEU A 536 -0.63 -10.82 20.10
N TYR A 537 -0.83 -9.58 20.56
CA TYR A 537 -2.09 -9.17 21.16
C TYR A 537 -3.26 -9.20 20.18
N THR A 538 -3.02 -8.97 18.89
CA THR A 538 -4.06 -9.16 17.87
C THR A 538 -4.54 -10.61 17.86
N SER A 539 -3.63 -11.59 17.90
CA SER A 539 -4.00 -13.01 17.97
C SER A 539 -4.67 -13.41 19.28
N LEU A 540 -4.23 -12.85 20.42
CA LEU A 540 -4.81 -13.17 21.73
C LEU A 540 -6.23 -12.62 21.92
N ASN A 541 -6.60 -11.57 21.19
CA ASN A 541 -7.91 -10.92 21.32
C ASN A 541 -8.91 -11.35 20.24
N ASP A 542 -8.54 -12.26 19.34
CA ASP A 542 -9.39 -12.73 18.26
C ASP A 542 -9.19 -14.23 17.97
N ASN A 543 -10.19 -15.04 18.31
CA ASN A 543 -10.16 -16.50 18.15
C ASN A 543 -10.09 -16.98 16.69
N ASN A 544 -10.23 -16.10 15.70
CA ASN A 544 -10.02 -16.43 14.28
C ASN A 544 -8.68 -15.87 13.77
N VAL A 545 -7.72 -15.61 14.66
CA VAL A 545 -6.38 -15.11 14.33
C VAL A 545 -5.32 -15.98 14.99
N GLY A 546 -4.54 -16.69 14.17
CA GLY A 546 -3.36 -17.43 14.60
C GLY A 546 -2.08 -16.59 14.52
N LEU A 547 -1.03 -17.04 15.21
CA LEU A 547 0.29 -16.39 15.24
C LEU A 547 1.39 -17.40 14.91
N VAL A 548 2.31 -17.02 14.02
CA VAL A 548 3.52 -17.77 13.69
C VAL A 548 4.74 -16.96 14.12
N VAL A 549 5.48 -17.46 15.11
CA VAL A 549 6.71 -16.83 15.60
C VAL A 549 7.88 -17.16 14.66
N THR A 550 8.65 -16.14 14.26
CA THR A 550 9.77 -16.29 13.32
C THR A 550 11.07 -15.61 13.76
N SER A 551 11.17 -15.11 14.99
CA SER A 551 12.36 -14.40 15.46
C SER A 551 13.63 -15.28 15.46
N ASP A 552 13.51 -16.60 15.57
CA ASP A 552 14.62 -17.55 15.44
C ASP A 552 15.08 -17.81 13.99
N LEU A 553 14.29 -17.37 13.00
CA LEU A 553 14.60 -17.51 11.58
C LEU A 553 15.27 -16.25 11.01
N GLY A 554 15.31 -15.16 11.78
CA GLY A 554 15.85 -13.86 11.36
C GLY A 554 17.37 -13.83 11.16
N ASP A 555 17.85 -12.78 10.51
CA ASP A 555 19.27 -12.50 10.32
C ASP A 555 19.57 -11.08 10.80
N PRO A 556 20.48 -10.87 11.78
CA PRO A 556 20.87 -9.54 12.25
C PRO A 556 21.34 -8.59 11.14
N SER A 557 21.87 -9.14 10.04
CA SER A 557 22.44 -8.41 8.92
C SER A 557 21.53 -8.31 7.69
N ASP A 558 20.44 -9.06 7.64
CA ASP A 558 19.49 -9.06 6.52
C ASP A 558 18.05 -9.17 7.02
N ILE A 559 17.25 -8.14 6.78
CA ILE A 559 15.84 -8.10 7.17
C ILE A 559 14.97 -9.14 6.42
N HIS A 560 15.52 -9.78 5.37
CA HIS A 560 14.84 -10.79 4.57
C HIS A 560 15.41 -12.21 4.82
N PRO A 561 14.99 -12.89 5.91
CA PRO A 561 15.52 -14.21 6.21
C PRO A 561 15.18 -15.22 5.10
N LYS A 562 16.20 -15.98 4.66
CA LYS A 562 16.10 -16.90 3.51
C LYS A 562 15.41 -18.22 3.81
N ASN A 563 15.24 -18.57 5.09
CA ASN A 563 14.51 -19.76 5.50
C ASN A 563 12.99 -19.50 5.47
N LYS A 564 12.43 -19.37 4.26
CA LYS A 564 10.98 -19.23 4.04
C LYS A 564 10.25 -20.56 4.14
N GLN A 565 10.98 -21.67 4.06
CA GLN A 565 10.49 -23.03 4.25
C GLN A 565 9.81 -23.15 5.62
N ASP A 566 10.52 -22.84 6.70
CA ASP A 566 9.96 -22.96 8.05
C ASP A 566 8.85 -21.95 8.31
N VAL A 567 8.90 -20.77 7.70
CA VAL A 567 7.78 -19.81 7.79
C VAL A 567 6.50 -20.42 7.21
N GLY A 568 6.56 -20.96 5.98
CA GLY A 568 5.41 -21.57 5.32
C GLY A 568 4.92 -22.84 6.04
N ILE A 569 5.84 -23.70 6.48
CA ILE A 569 5.51 -24.93 7.23
C ILE A 569 4.86 -24.59 8.58
N ARG A 570 5.40 -23.63 9.34
CA ARG A 570 4.79 -23.17 10.60
C ARG A 570 3.42 -22.55 10.38
N ALA A 571 3.24 -21.78 9.31
CA ALA A 571 1.93 -21.22 8.96
C ALA A 571 0.90 -22.31 8.61
N ALA A 572 1.31 -23.35 7.86
CA ALA A 572 0.43 -24.46 7.54
C ALA A 572 0.09 -25.28 8.79
N ARG A 573 1.07 -25.54 9.65
CA ARG A 573 0.87 -26.20 10.94
C ARG A 573 -0.08 -25.43 11.84
N ASN A 574 0.06 -24.10 11.92
CA ASN A 574 -0.85 -23.23 12.64
C ASN A 574 -2.28 -23.33 12.08
N ALA A 575 -2.46 -23.18 10.78
CA ALA A 575 -3.76 -23.32 10.14
C ALA A 575 -4.39 -24.71 10.37
N LEU A 576 -3.59 -25.79 10.27
CA LEU A 576 -4.04 -27.16 10.48
C LEU A 576 -4.60 -27.37 11.89
N GLY A 577 -3.89 -26.90 12.91
CA GLY A 577 -4.32 -26.98 14.30
C GLY A 577 -5.54 -26.10 14.58
N GLU A 578 -5.46 -24.82 14.24
CA GLU A 578 -6.43 -23.80 14.64
C GLU A 578 -7.72 -23.83 13.80
N PHE A 579 -7.60 -24.00 12.48
CA PHE A 579 -8.70 -23.76 11.52
C PHE A 579 -9.14 -25.00 10.73
N TYR A 580 -8.36 -26.08 10.80
CA TYR A 580 -8.76 -27.41 10.33
C TYR A 580 -9.04 -28.40 11.46
N ASN A 581 -8.88 -27.99 12.73
CA ASN A 581 -9.13 -28.80 13.93
C ASN A 581 -8.32 -30.11 13.95
N LYS A 582 -7.09 -30.11 13.44
CA LYS A 582 -6.17 -31.25 13.59
C LYS A 582 -5.63 -31.26 15.02
N GLU A 583 -5.66 -32.42 15.66
CA GLU A 583 -5.11 -32.61 17.02
C GLU A 583 -3.58 -32.67 16.98
N ILE A 584 -2.94 -31.51 16.81
CA ILE A 584 -1.48 -31.34 16.77
C ILE A 584 -1.06 -30.14 17.63
N VAL A 585 0.19 -30.11 18.10
CA VAL A 585 0.76 -28.88 18.68
C VAL A 585 1.07 -27.93 17.54
N TYR A 586 0.50 -26.73 17.53
CA TYR A 586 0.56 -25.82 16.37
C TYR A 586 1.09 -24.41 16.68
N SER A 587 1.37 -24.13 17.95
CA SER A 587 1.97 -22.88 18.43
C SER A 587 3.15 -23.19 19.33
N GLY A 588 4.11 -22.26 19.40
CA GLY A 588 5.13 -22.25 20.44
C GLY A 588 4.56 -21.70 21.74
N PRO A 589 5.32 -21.77 22.85
CA PRO A 589 4.83 -21.29 24.13
C PRO A 589 4.43 -19.80 24.09
N ILE A 590 3.30 -19.46 24.69
CA ILE A 590 2.83 -18.08 24.81
C ILE A 590 2.75 -17.72 26.29
N TYR A 591 3.34 -16.58 26.67
CA TYR A 591 3.33 -16.13 28.06
C TYR A 591 1.90 -16.01 28.59
N LYS A 592 1.67 -16.58 29.79
CA LYS A 592 0.37 -16.63 30.44
C LYS A 592 0.33 -15.80 31.72
N SER A 593 1.27 -16.06 32.63
CA SER A 593 1.31 -15.34 33.92
C SER A 593 2.67 -15.42 34.59
N MET A 594 2.92 -14.45 35.46
CA MET A 594 4.10 -14.36 36.32
C MET A 594 3.71 -14.47 37.79
N LYS A 595 4.63 -15.01 38.61
CA LYS A 595 4.51 -15.07 40.06
C LYS A 595 5.87 -14.82 40.71
N LEU A 596 5.90 -13.92 41.69
CA LEU A 596 7.10 -13.68 42.52
C LEU A 596 7.30 -14.83 43.52
N GLU A 597 8.52 -15.38 43.55
CA GLU A 597 8.95 -16.46 44.45
C GLU A 597 10.31 -16.09 45.09
N GLY A 598 10.24 -15.35 46.19
CA GLY A 598 11.43 -14.78 46.83
C GLY A 598 12.04 -13.68 45.97
N ASP A 599 13.29 -13.86 45.56
CA ASP A 599 14.05 -13.02 44.64
C ASP A 599 13.97 -13.49 43.17
N ASN A 600 13.06 -14.42 42.86
CA ASN A 600 12.90 -15.00 41.52
C ASN A 600 11.49 -14.73 40.97
N ILE A 601 11.34 -14.72 39.66
CA ILE A 601 10.04 -14.70 38.98
C ILE A 601 9.81 -16.03 38.30
N ARG A 602 8.70 -16.71 38.63
CA ARG A 602 8.21 -17.87 37.89
C ARG A 602 7.25 -17.43 36.81
N LEU A 603 7.52 -17.84 35.58
CA LEU A 603 6.71 -17.61 34.39
C LEU A 603 6.01 -18.90 33.97
N THR A 604 4.76 -18.79 33.57
CA THR A 604 3.96 -19.90 33.03
C THR A 604 3.51 -19.57 31.61
N PHE A 605 3.30 -20.62 30.82
CA PHE A 605 3.00 -20.50 29.40
C PHE A 605 1.80 -21.36 29.03
N ASP A 606 1.02 -20.89 28.07
CA ASP A 606 0.17 -21.76 27.25
C ASP A 606 1.01 -22.37 26.12
N PHE A 607 0.51 -23.42 25.45
CA PHE A 607 1.16 -24.08 24.30
C PHE A 607 2.56 -24.67 24.58
N THR A 608 2.78 -25.20 25.78
CA THR A 608 4.04 -25.91 26.15
C THR A 608 4.21 -27.25 25.43
N GLY A 609 3.18 -27.74 24.73
CA GLY A 609 3.24 -28.98 23.96
C GLY A 609 3.54 -30.18 24.87
N SER A 610 4.53 -30.99 24.49
CA SER A 610 5.01 -32.10 25.33
C SER A 610 6.08 -31.70 26.37
N GLY A 611 6.46 -30.43 26.42
CA GLY A 611 7.41 -29.88 27.39
C GLY A 611 8.26 -28.75 26.79
N LEU A 612 9.09 -28.12 27.62
CA LEU A 612 9.97 -27.01 27.22
C LEU A 612 11.43 -27.44 27.11
N PHE A 613 12.19 -26.80 26.20
CA PHE A 613 13.65 -26.94 26.15
C PHE A 613 14.35 -25.70 25.60
N ALA A 614 15.65 -25.58 25.88
CA ALA A 614 16.53 -24.60 25.26
C ALA A 614 17.00 -25.11 23.89
N GLY A 615 16.58 -24.46 22.80
CA GLY A 615 16.81 -24.92 21.43
C GLY A 615 17.77 -24.03 20.63
N VAL A 616 18.22 -24.52 19.48
CA VAL A 616 19.00 -23.76 18.50
C VAL A 616 18.50 -24.13 17.09
N LYS A 617 18.20 -23.10 16.29
CA LYS A 617 17.81 -23.22 14.89
C LYS A 617 19.00 -22.87 13.98
N ASN A 618 19.35 -23.76 13.06
CA ASN A 618 20.48 -23.59 12.14
C ASN A 618 20.05 -23.83 10.69
N GLY A 619 19.86 -22.76 9.91
CA GLY A 619 19.43 -22.90 8.52
C GLY A 619 18.16 -23.74 8.40
N LEU A 620 18.16 -24.74 7.52
CA LEU A 620 17.02 -25.64 7.27
C LEU A 620 16.97 -26.85 8.22
N GLU A 621 17.97 -27.06 9.09
CA GLU A 621 17.99 -28.19 10.01
C GLU A 621 16.88 -28.05 11.07
N PRO A 622 16.23 -29.16 11.51
CA PRO A 622 15.31 -29.11 12.64
C PRO A 622 15.93 -28.45 13.87
N VAL A 623 15.10 -27.85 14.73
CA VAL A 623 15.57 -27.27 15.99
C VAL A 623 16.23 -28.36 16.84
N ALA A 624 17.46 -28.13 17.28
CA ALA A 624 18.21 -29.04 18.13
C ALA A 624 18.37 -28.47 19.54
N ALA A 625 18.65 -29.33 20.53
CA ALA A 625 18.95 -28.88 21.88
C ALA A 625 20.20 -27.98 21.91
N SER A 626 20.18 -26.95 22.76
CA SER A 626 21.32 -26.06 22.97
C SER A 626 22.51 -26.84 23.55
N PRO A 627 23.75 -26.66 23.05
CA PRO A 627 24.92 -27.37 23.57
C PRO A 627 25.23 -27.13 25.05
N ASP A 628 24.81 -25.97 25.58
CA ASP A 628 25.02 -25.55 26.97
C ASP A 628 23.78 -25.77 27.86
N ASP A 629 22.65 -26.22 27.28
CA ASP A 629 21.35 -26.36 27.94
C ASP A 629 20.90 -25.08 28.69
N LYS A 630 21.33 -23.90 28.23
CA LYS A 630 21.00 -22.62 28.85
C LYS A 630 19.93 -21.87 28.07
N LEU A 631 18.94 -21.36 28.80
CA LEU A 631 18.01 -20.37 28.29
C LEU A 631 18.68 -19.01 28.13
N LYS A 632 18.29 -18.29 27.08
CA LYS A 632 18.81 -16.99 26.65
C LYS A 632 17.65 -16.05 26.32
N GLY A 633 17.94 -14.75 26.27
CA GLY A 633 17.00 -13.72 25.86
C GLY A 633 16.05 -13.20 26.94
N PHE A 634 16.22 -13.62 28.19
CA PHE A 634 15.51 -13.07 29.35
C PHE A 634 16.25 -11.86 29.93
N ALA A 635 15.49 -10.81 30.23
CA ALA A 635 15.94 -9.66 31.00
C ALA A 635 14.98 -9.40 32.16
N ILE A 636 15.49 -8.99 33.30
CA ILE A 636 14.74 -8.79 34.54
C ILE A 636 15.05 -7.41 35.13
N ALA A 637 14.04 -6.77 35.72
CA ALA A 637 14.16 -5.45 36.33
C ALA A 637 13.47 -5.38 37.70
N GLY A 638 14.01 -4.52 38.56
CA GLY A 638 13.35 -4.08 39.79
C GLY A 638 12.42 -2.90 39.55
N ALA A 639 11.96 -2.25 40.62
CA ALA A 639 11.04 -1.11 40.55
C ALA A 639 11.62 0.14 39.84
N ASP A 640 12.94 0.17 39.57
CA ASP A 640 13.60 1.21 38.79
C ASP A 640 13.49 1.01 37.27
N HIS A 641 12.92 -0.13 36.85
CA HIS A 641 12.78 -0.55 35.46
C HIS A 641 14.11 -0.57 34.67
N GLN A 642 15.24 -0.71 35.37
CA GLN A 642 16.54 -0.96 34.76
C GLN A 642 16.67 -2.47 34.52
N TYR A 643 16.71 -2.86 33.24
CA TYR A 643 16.78 -4.26 32.84
C TYR A 643 18.23 -4.76 32.84
N TYR A 644 18.42 -5.98 33.34
CA TYR A 644 19.67 -6.74 33.29
C TYR A 644 19.40 -8.08 32.63
N MET A 645 20.38 -8.67 31.93
CA MET A 645 20.23 -10.07 31.50
C MET A 645 20.01 -10.96 32.71
N ALA A 646 19.14 -11.96 32.54
CA ALA A 646 18.71 -12.84 33.59
C ALA A 646 19.16 -14.28 33.34
N GLU A 647 19.44 -15.00 34.43
CA GLU A 647 19.52 -16.45 34.39
C GLU A 647 18.10 -17.01 34.36
N ALA A 648 17.87 -18.04 33.55
CA ALA A 648 16.58 -18.67 33.42
C ALA A 648 16.71 -20.20 33.41
N VAL A 649 15.83 -20.89 34.14
CA VAL A 649 15.84 -22.36 34.29
C VAL A 649 14.44 -22.90 34.04
N ILE A 650 14.34 -23.98 33.26
CA ILE A 650 13.09 -24.69 33.03
C ILE A 650 12.76 -25.54 34.27
N ASP A 651 11.54 -25.40 34.77
CA ASP A 651 10.97 -26.19 35.86
C ASP A 651 9.58 -26.69 35.45
N GLY A 652 9.55 -27.91 34.89
CA GLY A 652 8.36 -28.47 34.25
C GLY A 652 7.90 -27.62 33.05
N ASP A 653 6.63 -27.17 33.09
CA ASP A 653 6.02 -26.29 32.09
C ASP A 653 6.21 -24.79 32.42
N SER A 654 7.10 -24.47 33.34
CA SER A 654 7.38 -23.10 33.79
C SER A 654 8.85 -22.74 33.66
N VAL A 655 9.15 -21.45 33.70
CA VAL A 655 10.53 -20.94 33.69
C VAL A 655 10.73 -20.05 34.91
N ILE A 656 11.80 -20.30 35.67
CA ILE A 656 12.22 -19.48 36.80
C ILE A 656 13.31 -18.54 36.31
N VAL A 657 13.12 -17.24 36.51
CA VAL A 657 14.01 -16.16 36.06
C VAL A 657 14.56 -15.41 37.27
N SER A 658 15.87 -15.15 37.27
CA SER A 658 16.56 -14.47 38.37
C SER A 658 17.77 -13.66 37.90
N SER A 659 18.23 -12.73 38.72
CA SER A 659 19.49 -12.00 38.48
C SER A 659 20.15 -11.58 39.78
N SER A 660 21.46 -11.77 39.87
CA SER A 660 22.25 -11.30 41.01
C SER A 660 22.27 -9.76 41.17
N TYR A 661 21.84 -9.03 40.13
CA TYR A 661 21.73 -7.57 40.15
C TYR A 661 20.36 -7.08 40.66
N VAL A 662 19.35 -7.95 40.74
CA VAL A 662 17.95 -7.57 41.03
C VAL A 662 17.39 -8.43 42.18
N ASN A 663 17.39 -7.90 43.40
CA ASN A 663 16.92 -8.63 44.59
C ASN A 663 15.39 -8.60 44.76
N GLU A 664 14.71 -7.60 44.20
CA GLU A 664 13.25 -7.42 44.29
C GLU A 664 12.67 -7.25 42.88
N PRO A 665 12.59 -8.35 42.09
CA PRO A 665 12.20 -8.25 40.70
C PRO A 665 10.69 -7.99 40.56
N VAL A 666 10.32 -7.09 39.64
CA VAL A 666 8.93 -6.72 39.37
C VAL A 666 8.50 -6.97 37.92
N SER A 667 9.47 -7.08 37.00
CA SER A 667 9.22 -7.21 35.57
C SER A 667 10.24 -8.11 34.89
N VAL A 668 9.78 -8.89 33.91
CA VAL A 668 10.59 -9.69 32.99
C VAL A 668 10.24 -9.33 31.56
N LYS A 669 11.27 -9.27 30.72
CA LYS A 669 11.17 -9.19 29.26
C LYS A 669 11.83 -10.42 28.65
N TYR A 670 11.18 -11.07 27.69
CA TYR A 670 11.77 -12.17 26.92
C TYR A 670 11.74 -11.82 25.44
N GLY A 671 12.90 -11.89 24.78
CA GLY A 671 13.03 -11.56 23.36
C GLY A 671 12.64 -10.12 23.01
N TRP A 672 12.61 -9.21 24.00
CA TRP A 672 12.28 -7.80 23.82
C TRP A 672 13.47 -7.03 23.26
N ASN A 673 13.89 -7.38 22.05
CA ASN A 673 14.96 -6.71 21.32
C ASN A 673 14.67 -6.75 19.80
N ASP A 674 15.26 -5.87 19.02
CA ASP A 674 15.13 -5.89 17.56
C ASP A 674 15.68 -7.21 16.97
N SER A 675 16.82 -7.66 17.49
CA SER A 675 17.44 -8.94 17.15
C SER A 675 17.69 -9.80 18.42
N PRO A 676 16.64 -10.44 18.96
CA PRO A 676 16.72 -11.17 20.22
C PRO A 676 17.47 -12.49 20.10
N ILE A 677 18.11 -12.92 21.19
CA ILE A 677 18.80 -14.22 21.29
C ILE A 677 17.95 -15.28 22.01
N GLY A 678 16.63 -15.06 22.09
CA GLY A 678 15.68 -15.94 22.74
C GLY A 678 15.69 -17.35 22.15
N ASN A 679 15.69 -18.37 23.03
CA ASN A 679 15.86 -19.76 22.61
C ASN A 679 14.98 -20.75 23.39
N LEU A 680 13.87 -20.29 23.97
CA LEU A 680 12.87 -21.16 24.59
C LEU A 680 11.94 -21.73 23.51
N TYR A 681 11.85 -23.06 23.44
CA TYR A 681 10.97 -23.79 22.53
C TYR A 681 10.10 -24.77 23.33
N ASN A 682 8.96 -25.16 22.76
CA ASN A 682 8.36 -26.45 23.13
C ASN A 682 9.09 -27.61 22.42
N LEU A 683 8.96 -28.84 22.92
CA LEU A 683 9.64 -30.03 22.39
C LEU A 683 9.28 -30.36 20.93
N GLU A 684 8.20 -29.79 20.39
CA GLU A 684 7.84 -29.88 18.98
C GLU A 684 8.62 -28.91 18.07
N GLY A 685 9.50 -28.09 18.66
CA GLY A 685 10.41 -27.21 17.94
C GLY A 685 9.81 -25.86 17.54
N LEU A 686 8.77 -25.39 18.24
CA LEU A 686 8.15 -24.08 18.02
C LEU A 686 8.61 -23.08 19.09
N LEU A 687 9.10 -21.92 18.64
CA LEU A 687 9.69 -20.88 19.49
C LEU A 687 8.63 -20.13 20.30
N THR A 688 8.95 -19.78 21.54
CA THR A 688 8.17 -18.86 22.38
C THR A 688 8.10 -17.46 21.75
N SER A 689 6.90 -16.85 21.73
CA SER A 689 6.74 -15.47 21.26
C SER A 689 7.36 -14.46 22.27
N PRO A 690 8.00 -13.37 21.81
CA PRO A 690 8.46 -12.29 22.69
C PRO A 690 7.35 -11.71 23.56
N PHE A 691 7.67 -11.31 24.80
CA PHE A 691 6.71 -10.70 25.72
C PHE A 691 7.41 -9.81 26.76
N ARG A 692 6.60 -9.01 27.46
CA ARG A 692 6.97 -8.24 28.65
C ARG A 692 5.94 -8.44 29.77
N THR A 693 6.32 -8.17 31.01
CA THR A 693 5.44 -8.29 32.18
C THR A 693 5.46 -7.01 33.03
N GLY A 694 4.41 -6.82 33.84
CA GLY A 694 4.42 -5.80 34.90
C GLY A 694 4.36 -4.35 34.43
N GLU A 695 3.76 -4.09 33.26
CA GLU A 695 3.41 -2.74 32.81
C GLU A 695 2.01 -2.30 33.23
#